data_AF-A0A1C5ZEP0-F1
#
_entry.id   AF-A0A1C5ZEP0-F1
#
_cell.length_a   1.000
_cell.length_b   1.000
_cell.length_c   1.000
_cell.angle_alpha   90.00
_cell.angle_beta   90.00
_cell.angle_gamma   90.00
#
_symmetry.space_group_name_H-M   'P 1'
#
loop_
_entity.id
_entity.type
_entity.pdbx_description
1 polymer ?
#
loop_
_entity_poly.entity_id
_entity_poly.type
_entity_poly.pdbx_seq_one_letter_code
_entity_poly.pdbx_strand_id
1 'polypeptide(L)'
;MPLFTDGCYQCAPAEALIAKVLAGRCTMHYTRVAVGNGSIPEGSTPATMTEPAGYVMNAKLSGATNPVDGECQVTAQITSDDVTADFSATGVLLYAEDPDLGEVPYTYLVLEAAPEPIKSKTSTVGKIAIFELVAAVGAVDNVTADIDLETLVTAEKVAEMIAAHNSDKEAHPDIRQIAQDALDQVEALTHTISTIPTQNGSLTYTGSPQSPSWNGYDPTTLTLGGTTEATDAGTYTATFTPKDDYQWADGTKEAKSVQWSIGRANIASVPTQTGSLTYNGSAQSPTWSGYDASKMTLGGTTSGTNAGSYAATFTPKANYQWTDGTTAAKEAPWTIGRATVSTLPSQSGSLTYTGSAQSPTWANYDTSKLTIGGATSGTNAGTYTATFTPTSNYQWDGGGVGPQSVNWSIGKAAGSLTLNRSSLTLNNATRTGTITVTRPGNGAVTASSNNTGIATVSVSGTTITVTAVAYGSATITVKVAEGTNYTAPSSKTCSVTVNLFNATLNSNTWAAIKAASDAGDAANVWSVGDTKSIRINGKVGNFTFSNQSIDAFIVGFNHNSGKEGGQRTHFAIGKISGKMVALCDNQYSNEQTSSGYFNMNTSRSNVGGWNSTNMRRNILGNTGTPTSPPANTLLAALPSDLRAVMKSVTKYTDNTGNGSNVAGNVTATTDYLWLFAEFEVFGARYYANQYEQNSQAQYAYFSAGNSRVAYKHSSTGTAVWWWLRSAYYDGTNTFCYVNTDGSYTNDNASWSAGVLAGFAA
;
A
#
# COMPACT_ATOMS: atom_id res chain seq x y z
N MET A 1 82.57 -9.41 28.46
CA MET A 1 81.14 -9.78 28.45
C MET A 1 80.88 -10.44 27.11
N PRO A 2 80.03 -11.49 27.04
CA PRO A 2 79.68 -12.09 25.75
C PRO A 2 79.12 -11.00 24.84
N LEU A 3 79.65 -10.90 23.63
CA LEU A 3 79.14 -9.94 22.64
C LEU A 3 77.79 -10.41 22.05
N PHE A 4 77.49 -11.70 22.20
CA PHE A 4 76.29 -12.37 21.67
C PHE A 4 75.67 -13.28 22.75
N THR A 5 74.35 -13.45 22.71
CA THR A 5 73.63 -14.39 23.59
C THR A 5 73.79 -15.83 23.10
N ASP A 6 73.82 -16.80 24.00
CA ASP A 6 73.90 -18.22 23.62
C ASP A 6 72.69 -18.62 22.75
N GLY A 7 72.95 -19.35 21.68
CA GLY A 7 71.94 -19.71 20.68
C GLY A 7 72.52 -19.94 19.28
N CYS A 8 71.69 -20.45 18.37
CA CYS A 8 72.07 -20.70 16.98
C CYS A 8 71.89 -19.43 16.13
N TYR A 9 72.93 -19.10 15.36
CA TYR A 9 72.95 -17.97 14.43
C TYR A 9 73.32 -18.47 13.04
N GLN A 10 72.60 -17.97 12.04
CA GLN A 10 72.85 -18.33 10.66
C GLN A 10 74.12 -17.64 10.13
N CYS A 11 74.96 -18.40 9.42
CA CYS A 11 76.16 -17.89 8.78
C CYS A 11 75.82 -17.22 7.45
N ALA A 12 76.57 -16.18 7.06
CA ALA A 12 76.30 -15.41 5.85
C ALA A 12 76.27 -16.27 4.57
N PRO A 13 77.12 -17.30 4.38
CA PRO A 13 77.02 -18.19 3.22
C PRO A 13 75.73 -19.03 3.19
N ALA A 14 75.11 -19.28 4.35
CA ALA A 14 73.93 -20.14 4.45
C ALA A 14 72.72 -19.55 3.71
N GLU A 15 72.51 -18.23 3.75
CA GLU A 15 71.41 -17.58 3.03
C GLU A 15 71.51 -17.79 1.50
N ALA A 16 72.72 -17.67 0.97
CA ALA A 16 72.98 -17.93 -0.45
C ALA A 16 72.80 -19.41 -0.80
N LEU A 17 73.23 -20.32 0.09
CA LEU A 17 73.04 -21.75 -0.10
C LEU A 17 71.55 -22.14 -0.09
N ILE A 18 70.75 -21.63 0.84
CA ILE A 18 69.30 -21.85 0.88
C ILE A 18 68.65 -21.37 -0.43
N ALA A 19 69.03 -20.20 -0.94
CA ALA A 19 68.51 -19.70 -2.21
C ALA A 19 68.87 -20.63 -3.39
N LYS A 20 70.07 -21.23 -3.39
CA LYS A 20 70.48 -22.22 -4.41
C LYS A 20 69.69 -23.51 -4.30
N VAL A 21 69.43 -23.99 -3.08
CA VAL A 21 68.61 -25.19 -2.85
C VAL A 21 67.16 -24.94 -3.27
N LEU A 22 66.57 -23.80 -2.91
CA LEU A 22 65.21 -23.41 -3.33
C LEU A 22 65.09 -23.18 -4.85
N ALA A 23 66.18 -22.75 -5.50
CA ALA A 23 66.25 -22.66 -6.96
C ALA A 23 66.48 -24.03 -7.63
N GLY A 24 66.58 -25.13 -6.89
CA GLY A 24 66.78 -26.49 -7.39
C GLY A 24 68.19 -26.76 -7.93
N ARG A 25 69.20 -25.95 -7.58
CA ARG A 25 70.58 -26.09 -8.08
C ARG A 25 71.39 -27.15 -7.33
N CYS A 26 71.01 -27.47 -6.10
CA CYS A 26 71.64 -28.49 -5.25
C CYS A 26 70.65 -28.95 -4.18
N THR A 27 71.00 -29.98 -3.41
CA THR A 27 70.25 -30.44 -2.24
C THR A 27 70.90 -29.95 -0.96
N MET A 28 70.13 -29.68 0.09
CA MET A 28 70.70 -29.33 1.39
C MET A 28 71.39 -30.57 2.00
N HIS A 29 72.70 -30.47 2.21
CA HIS A 29 73.52 -31.55 2.74
C HIS A 29 74.52 -31.03 3.78
N TYR A 30 74.42 -31.53 5.00
CA TYR A 30 75.35 -31.20 6.09
C TYR A 30 76.50 -32.21 6.15
N THR A 31 77.73 -31.70 6.20
CA THR A 31 78.94 -32.51 6.02
C THR A 31 79.64 -32.80 7.35
N ARG A 32 79.76 -31.79 8.24
CA ARG A 32 80.39 -31.96 9.55
C ARG A 32 80.02 -30.87 10.55
N VAL A 33 80.42 -31.11 11.80
CA VAL A 33 80.32 -30.14 12.90
C VAL A 33 81.67 -29.96 13.57
N ALA A 34 82.10 -28.71 13.73
CA ALA A 34 83.35 -28.33 14.38
C ALA A 34 83.07 -27.68 15.75
N VAL A 35 83.93 -27.94 16.73
CA VAL A 35 83.79 -27.40 18.09
C VAL A 35 85.03 -26.60 18.46
N GLY A 36 84.82 -25.45 19.10
CA GLY A 36 85.88 -24.56 19.58
C GLY A 36 85.71 -24.17 21.06
N ASN A 37 86.80 -23.65 21.65
CA ASN A 37 86.89 -23.25 23.06
C ASN A 37 87.33 -21.78 23.26
N GLY A 38 87.37 -20.98 22.20
CA GLY A 38 87.72 -19.57 22.21
C GLY A 38 86.52 -18.64 22.16
N SER A 39 86.77 -17.32 22.27
CA SER A 39 85.75 -16.28 22.07
C SER A 39 85.78 -15.71 20.66
N ILE A 40 84.62 -15.32 20.13
CA ILE A 40 84.48 -14.69 18.82
C ILE A 40 85.36 -13.42 18.78
N PRO A 41 86.26 -13.27 17.79
CA PRO A 41 87.19 -12.15 17.73
C PRO A 41 86.50 -10.79 17.64
N GLU A 42 87.12 -9.78 18.25
CA GLU A 42 86.64 -8.39 18.18
C GLU A 42 86.62 -7.90 16.72
N GLY A 43 85.44 -7.49 16.24
CA GLY A 43 85.19 -7.11 14.85
C GLY A 43 84.48 -8.18 14.00
N SER A 44 84.30 -9.40 14.51
CA SER A 44 83.54 -10.48 13.88
C SER A 44 82.16 -10.67 14.53
N THR A 45 81.23 -11.28 13.80
CA THR A 45 79.93 -11.77 14.31
C THR A 45 79.77 -13.26 14.00
N PRO A 46 78.86 -13.99 14.68
CA PRO A 46 78.57 -15.39 14.35
C PRO A 46 78.32 -15.61 12.85
N ALA A 47 77.66 -14.66 12.19
CA ALA A 47 77.35 -14.74 10.77
C ALA A 47 78.58 -14.70 9.86
N THR A 48 79.67 -14.09 10.32
CA THR A 48 80.93 -13.94 9.55
C THR A 48 81.97 -15.01 9.84
N MET A 49 81.70 -15.91 10.81
CA MET A 49 82.64 -16.95 11.20
C MET A 49 82.71 -18.04 10.13
N THR A 50 83.93 -18.42 9.76
CA THR A 50 84.19 -19.56 8.87
C THR A 50 84.70 -20.79 9.60
N GLU A 51 85.14 -20.63 10.86
CA GLU A 51 85.50 -21.69 11.80
C GLU A 51 85.02 -21.32 13.22
N PRO A 52 84.83 -22.29 14.13
CA PRO A 52 84.57 -21.99 15.53
C PRO A 52 85.80 -21.28 16.15
N ALA A 53 85.55 -20.30 17.01
CA ALA A 53 86.62 -19.62 17.72
C ALA A 53 87.40 -20.63 18.57
N GLY A 54 88.72 -20.71 18.36
CA GLY A 54 89.58 -21.66 19.07
C GLY A 54 89.22 -23.13 18.76
N TYR A 55 89.15 -23.51 17.49
CA TYR A 55 88.90 -24.89 17.06
C TYR A 55 89.69 -25.93 17.88
N VAL A 56 88.98 -26.97 18.34
CA VAL A 56 89.55 -28.08 19.12
C VAL A 56 89.45 -29.39 18.36
N MET A 57 88.24 -29.74 17.90
CA MET A 57 87.98 -31.02 17.22
C MET A 57 86.69 -30.95 16.40
N ASN A 58 86.50 -31.96 15.54
CA ASN A 58 85.19 -32.22 14.95
C ASN A 58 84.36 -33.08 15.92
N ALA A 59 83.09 -32.73 16.07
CA ALA A 59 82.12 -33.60 16.69
C ALA A 59 81.58 -34.61 15.66
N LYS A 60 81.15 -35.77 16.13
CA LYS A 60 80.51 -36.79 15.30
C LYS A 60 79.08 -36.38 15.04
N LEU A 61 78.71 -36.18 13.77
CA LEU A 61 77.33 -35.87 13.41
C LEU A 61 76.50 -37.15 13.55
N SER A 62 75.51 -37.15 14.45
CA SER A 62 74.77 -38.35 14.86
C SER A 62 73.28 -38.30 14.51
N GLY A 63 72.78 -37.13 14.09
CA GLY A 63 71.40 -36.98 13.65
C GLY A 63 71.17 -35.70 12.86
N ALA A 64 70.22 -35.74 11.92
CA ALA A 64 69.61 -34.56 11.33
C ALA A 64 68.12 -34.83 11.15
N THR A 65 67.27 -33.96 11.68
CA THR A 65 65.81 -34.08 11.63
C THR A 65 65.20 -32.73 11.25
N ASN A 66 64.05 -32.73 10.58
CA ASN A 66 63.39 -31.50 10.14
C ASN A 66 62.07 -31.33 10.93
N PRO A 67 62.13 -30.89 12.19
CA PRO A 67 60.99 -30.95 13.10
C PRO A 67 59.87 -29.96 12.76
N VAL A 68 60.15 -28.86 12.05
CA VAL A 68 59.17 -27.81 11.66
C VAL A 68 59.52 -27.25 10.28
N ASP A 69 58.52 -26.92 9.46
CA ASP A 69 58.72 -26.26 8.15
C ASP A 69 59.60 -25.00 8.33
N GLY A 70 60.80 -25.02 7.76
CA GLY A 70 61.74 -23.91 7.81
C GLY A 70 63.03 -24.16 8.59
N GLU A 71 63.11 -25.17 9.48
CA GLU A 71 64.27 -25.40 10.37
C GLU A 71 64.63 -26.88 10.50
N CYS A 72 65.92 -27.20 10.33
CA CYS A 72 66.48 -28.52 10.56
C CYS A 72 67.27 -28.55 11.88
N GLN A 73 66.95 -29.51 12.73
CA GLN A 73 67.67 -29.80 13.96
C GLN A 73 68.75 -30.85 13.70
N VAL A 74 70.01 -30.49 13.96
CA VAL A 74 71.18 -31.33 13.76
C VAL A 74 71.81 -31.68 15.09
N THR A 75 71.96 -32.96 15.35
CA THR A 75 72.58 -33.51 16.56
C THR A 75 74.03 -33.87 16.27
N ALA A 76 74.94 -33.34 17.07
CA ALA A 76 76.35 -33.71 17.07
C ALA A 76 76.76 -34.20 18.45
N GLN A 77 77.61 -35.21 18.50
CA GLN A 77 78.07 -35.80 19.76
C GLN A 77 79.60 -35.88 19.84
N ILE A 78 80.09 -35.80 21.07
CA ILE A 78 81.48 -36.07 21.42
C ILE A 78 81.46 -37.13 22.52
N THR A 79 82.14 -38.24 22.29
CA THR A 79 82.40 -39.25 23.32
C THR A 79 83.75 -38.96 23.95
N SER A 80 83.89 -39.26 25.24
CA SER A 80 85.18 -39.04 25.94
C SER A 80 86.33 -39.81 25.28
N ASP A 81 86.06 -40.95 24.63
CA ASP A 81 87.05 -41.81 23.97
C ASP A 81 87.88 -41.09 22.90
N ASP A 82 87.23 -40.16 22.18
CA ASP A 82 87.84 -39.38 21.10
C ASP A 82 88.52 -38.10 21.62
N VAL A 83 88.46 -37.84 22.94
CA VAL A 83 88.95 -36.60 23.55
C VAL A 83 90.28 -36.83 24.27
N THR A 84 91.32 -36.11 23.83
CA THR A 84 92.68 -36.20 24.39
C THR A 84 92.86 -35.47 25.72
N ALA A 85 92.17 -34.34 25.92
CA ALA A 85 92.27 -33.52 27.14
C ALA A 85 90.94 -32.82 27.44
N ASP A 86 90.64 -32.58 28.72
CA ASP A 86 89.43 -31.86 29.13
C ASP A 86 89.43 -30.42 28.56
N PHE A 87 88.31 -29.97 28.01
CA PHE A 87 88.12 -28.59 27.53
C PHE A 87 86.67 -28.13 27.70
N SER A 88 86.41 -26.83 27.62
CA SER A 88 85.05 -26.27 27.64
C SER A 88 84.68 -25.71 26.26
N ALA A 89 83.66 -26.27 25.64
CA ALA A 89 83.17 -25.84 24.35
C ALA A 89 82.41 -24.52 24.47
N THR A 90 82.87 -23.49 23.77
CA THR A 90 82.29 -22.13 23.75
C THR A 90 81.59 -21.82 22.42
N GLY A 91 81.82 -22.63 21.38
CA GLY A 91 81.16 -22.48 20.10
C GLY A 91 81.17 -23.77 19.28
N VAL A 92 80.09 -23.99 18.53
CA VAL A 92 79.91 -25.15 17.65
C VAL A 92 79.44 -24.66 16.29
N LEU A 93 80.09 -25.09 15.21
CA LEU A 93 79.78 -24.63 13.85
C LEU A 93 79.44 -25.82 12.95
N LEU A 94 78.23 -25.78 12.39
CA LEU A 94 77.74 -26.70 11.36
C LEU A 94 78.17 -26.24 9.98
N TYR A 95 78.56 -27.19 9.14
CA TYR A 95 78.92 -26.96 7.73
C TYR A 95 77.97 -27.67 6.78
N ALA A 96 77.84 -27.10 5.59
CA ALA A 96 77.04 -27.64 4.51
C ALA A 96 77.80 -27.54 3.18
N GLU A 97 77.49 -28.42 2.24
CA GLU A 97 78.09 -28.42 0.90
C GLU A 97 77.39 -27.39 -0.01
N ASP A 98 78.14 -26.41 -0.52
CA ASP A 98 77.70 -25.50 -1.58
C ASP A 98 78.29 -25.93 -2.93
N PRO A 99 77.47 -26.08 -3.99
CA PRO A 99 77.94 -26.60 -5.28
C PRO A 99 78.95 -25.70 -6.00
N ASP A 100 79.00 -24.41 -5.66
CA ASP A 100 79.89 -23.43 -6.28
C ASP A 100 81.13 -23.15 -5.40
N LEU A 101 81.02 -23.27 -4.06
CA LEU A 101 82.06 -22.88 -3.09
C LEU A 101 82.68 -24.07 -2.32
N GLY A 102 82.12 -25.27 -2.43
CA GLY A 102 82.44 -26.41 -1.59
C GLY A 102 81.84 -26.28 -0.19
N GLU A 103 82.49 -26.89 0.80
CA GLU A 103 82.03 -26.84 2.19
C GLU A 103 82.04 -25.40 2.75
N VAL A 104 80.86 -24.92 3.17
CA VAL A 104 80.67 -23.57 3.72
C VAL A 104 80.11 -23.61 5.15
N PRO A 105 80.43 -22.62 5.99
CA PRO A 105 79.83 -22.49 7.31
C PRO A 105 78.33 -22.20 7.19
N TYR A 106 77.51 -22.89 7.97
CA TYR A 106 76.06 -22.85 7.86
C TYR A 106 75.39 -22.25 9.08
N THR A 107 75.57 -22.85 10.26
CA THR A 107 74.99 -22.38 11.53
C THR A 107 76.01 -22.41 12.64
N TYR A 108 76.18 -21.27 13.32
CA TYR A 108 77.06 -21.13 14.47
C TYR A 108 76.24 -21.12 15.77
N LEU A 109 76.43 -22.11 16.62
CA LEU A 109 75.92 -22.15 17.99
C LEU A 109 76.92 -21.47 18.93
N VAL A 110 76.51 -20.35 19.52
CA VAL A 110 77.27 -19.61 20.54
C VAL A 110 76.97 -20.18 21.92
N LEU A 111 78.01 -20.46 22.71
CA LEU A 111 77.96 -20.97 24.09
C LEU A 111 78.90 -20.20 25.02
N GLU A 112 79.15 -18.91 24.74
CA GLU A 112 80.11 -18.11 25.52
C GLU A 112 79.60 -17.75 26.92
N ALA A 113 78.28 -17.66 27.11
CA ALA A 113 77.70 -17.36 28.42
C ALA A 113 77.64 -18.61 29.32
N ALA A 114 77.45 -19.80 28.74
CA ALA A 114 77.49 -21.09 29.42
C ALA A 114 78.26 -22.18 28.62
N PRO A 115 79.60 -22.20 28.68
CA PRO A 115 80.41 -23.20 27.96
C PRO A 115 80.21 -24.63 28.47
N GLU A 116 80.11 -25.60 27.56
CA GLU A 116 79.85 -27.01 27.89
C GLU A 116 81.17 -27.78 28.19
N PRO A 117 81.34 -28.40 29.37
CA PRO A 117 82.57 -29.11 29.72
C PRO A 117 82.66 -30.51 29.09
N ILE A 118 83.71 -30.72 28.28
CA ILE A 118 84.04 -31.99 27.63
C ILE A 118 85.18 -32.68 28.35
N LYS A 119 85.06 -33.99 28.56
CA LYS A 119 85.99 -34.82 29.34
C LYS A 119 86.87 -35.70 28.45
N SER A 120 88.12 -35.85 28.85
CA SER A 120 89.09 -36.75 28.23
C SER A 120 88.81 -38.22 28.51
N LYS A 121 89.29 -39.10 27.63
CA LYS A 121 89.15 -40.57 27.78
C LYS A 121 89.73 -41.15 29.06
N THR A 122 90.61 -40.42 29.74
CA THR A 122 91.22 -40.83 31.01
C THR A 122 90.40 -40.41 32.24
N SER A 123 89.30 -39.67 32.04
CA SER A 123 88.38 -39.29 33.11
C SER A 123 87.61 -40.52 33.62
N THR A 124 87.49 -40.66 34.94
CA THR A 124 86.70 -41.74 35.58
C THR A 124 85.19 -41.57 35.40
N VAL A 125 84.76 -40.39 34.95
CA VAL A 125 83.37 -40.11 34.61
C VAL A 125 83.32 -39.94 33.10
N GLY A 126 83.31 -41.08 32.38
CA GLY A 126 83.12 -41.10 30.93
C GLY A 126 81.73 -40.54 30.61
N LYS A 127 81.68 -39.49 29.80
CA LYS A 127 80.43 -38.84 29.40
C LYS A 127 80.38 -38.65 27.90
N ILE A 128 79.18 -38.83 27.36
CA ILE A 128 78.81 -38.40 26.02
C ILE A 128 78.25 -36.98 26.19
N ALA A 129 78.79 -36.04 25.42
CA ALA A 129 78.23 -34.70 25.28
C ALA A 129 77.46 -34.61 23.95
N ILE A 130 76.29 -33.98 23.98
CA ILE A 130 75.40 -33.86 22.82
C ILE A 130 75.09 -32.39 22.60
N PHE A 131 75.29 -31.93 21.37
CA PHE A 131 74.99 -30.58 20.91
C PHE A 131 73.84 -30.64 19.91
N GLU A 132 72.84 -29.80 20.14
CA GLU A 132 71.67 -29.65 19.29
C GLU A 132 71.75 -28.29 18.57
N LEU A 133 71.91 -28.32 17.25
CA LEU A 133 71.98 -27.13 16.42
C LEU A 133 70.68 -26.97 15.65
N VAL A 134 70.07 -25.79 15.73
CA VAL A 134 68.88 -25.43 14.94
C VAL A 134 69.34 -24.61 13.75
N ALA A 135 69.25 -25.20 12.57
CA ALA A 135 69.70 -24.62 11.31
C ALA A 135 68.50 -24.21 10.46
N ALA A 136 68.38 -22.91 10.17
CA ALA A 136 67.34 -22.42 9.28
C ALA A 136 67.58 -22.94 7.85
N VAL A 137 66.57 -23.52 7.23
CA VAL A 137 66.63 -24.11 5.88
C VAL A 137 65.52 -23.58 4.95
N GLY A 138 64.49 -22.92 5.47
CA GLY A 138 63.36 -22.45 4.66
C GLY A 138 62.49 -23.58 4.11
N ALA A 139 61.81 -23.37 2.98
CA ALA A 139 60.89 -24.34 2.37
C ALA A 139 61.61 -25.47 1.58
N VAL A 140 62.72 -25.99 2.10
CA VAL A 140 63.50 -27.05 1.47
C VAL A 140 62.86 -28.41 1.75
N ASP A 141 62.54 -29.17 0.69
CA ASP A 141 61.81 -30.44 0.79
C ASP A 141 62.60 -31.57 1.48
N ASN A 142 63.94 -31.59 1.35
CA ASN A 142 64.76 -32.64 1.92
C ASN A 142 66.13 -32.15 2.37
N VAL A 143 66.52 -32.55 3.58
CA VAL A 143 67.83 -32.29 4.19
C VAL A 143 68.51 -33.61 4.47
N THR A 144 69.76 -33.75 4.02
CA THR A 144 70.59 -34.94 4.23
C THR A 144 71.83 -34.60 5.04
N ALA A 145 72.42 -35.56 5.72
CA ALA A 145 73.66 -35.36 6.46
C ALA A 145 74.48 -36.66 6.53
N ASP A 146 75.80 -36.53 6.60
CA ASP A 146 76.73 -37.65 6.75
C ASP A 146 76.82 -38.09 8.22
N ILE A 147 76.08 -39.15 8.57
CA ILE A 147 76.00 -39.69 9.95
C ILE A 147 77.18 -40.63 10.23
N ASP A 148 77.86 -40.45 11.35
CA ASP A 148 78.97 -41.32 11.77
C ASP A 148 78.43 -42.67 12.31
N LEU A 149 78.83 -43.79 11.69
CA LEU A 149 78.34 -45.12 12.05
C LEU A 149 78.86 -45.63 13.39
N GLU A 150 79.96 -45.08 13.93
CA GLU A 150 80.46 -45.45 15.26
C GLU A 150 79.53 -44.98 16.39
N THR A 151 78.53 -44.15 16.08
CA THR A 151 77.48 -43.74 17.02
C THR A 151 76.31 -44.73 17.08
N LEU A 152 76.39 -45.84 16.33
CA LEU A 152 75.34 -46.86 16.22
C LEU A 152 75.85 -48.22 16.76
N VAL A 153 75.06 -48.88 17.63
CA VAL A 153 75.39 -50.21 18.15
C VAL A 153 74.86 -51.29 17.20
N THR A 154 75.70 -52.24 16.77
CA THR A 154 75.28 -53.35 15.89
C THR A 154 74.82 -54.58 16.68
N ALA A 155 73.85 -55.31 16.12
CA ALA A 155 73.31 -56.55 16.72
C ALA A 155 74.38 -57.64 16.93
N GLU A 156 75.40 -57.68 16.07
CA GLU A 156 76.51 -58.63 16.15
C GLU A 156 77.39 -58.37 17.38
N LYS A 157 77.64 -57.09 17.70
CA LYS A 157 78.44 -56.73 18.87
C LYS A 157 77.72 -57.03 20.19
N VAL A 158 76.40 -56.89 20.19
CA VAL A 158 75.54 -57.28 21.33
C VAL A 158 75.55 -58.80 21.54
N ALA A 159 75.56 -59.59 20.46
CA ALA A 159 75.54 -61.05 20.56
C ALA A 159 76.86 -61.63 21.11
N GLU A 160 78.03 -61.10 20.72
CA GLU A 160 79.33 -61.51 21.27
C GLU A 160 79.41 -61.30 22.79
N MET A 161 78.90 -60.15 23.28
CA MET A 161 78.96 -59.81 24.70
C MET A 161 78.07 -60.73 25.56
N ILE A 162 76.94 -61.19 25.02
CA ILE A 162 76.05 -62.14 25.72
C ILE A 162 76.63 -63.55 25.73
N ALA A 163 77.26 -64.00 24.64
CA ALA A 163 77.83 -65.34 24.54
C ALA A 163 79.02 -65.54 25.51
N ALA A 164 79.88 -64.53 25.65
CA ALA A 164 80.99 -64.55 26.59
C ALA A 164 80.51 -64.59 28.04
N HIS A 165 79.49 -63.79 28.38
CA HIS A 165 78.88 -63.73 29.72
C HIS A 165 78.26 -65.08 30.15
N ASN A 166 77.55 -65.77 29.26
CA ASN A 166 76.81 -67.00 29.61
C ASN A 166 77.68 -68.25 29.79
N SER A 167 78.92 -68.22 29.29
CA SER A 167 79.82 -69.38 29.31
C SER A 167 80.72 -69.43 30.55
N ASP A 168 80.73 -68.35 31.34
CA ASP A 168 81.60 -68.22 32.51
C ASP A 168 80.92 -68.75 33.78
N LYS A 169 81.49 -69.81 34.35
CA LYS A 169 80.99 -70.44 35.58
C LYS A 169 81.25 -69.59 36.83
N GLU A 170 82.03 -68.53 36.76
CA GLU A 170 82.25 -67.58 37.86
C GLU A 170 81.50 -66.26 37.64
N ALA A 171 80.65 -66.14 36.60
CA ALA A 171 79.93 -64.89 36.30
C ALA A 171 78.96 -64.45 37.42
N HIS A 172 78.42 -65.41 38.19
CA HIS A 172 77.39 -65.14 39.21
C HIS A 172 77.56 -66.01 40.48
N PRO A 173 78.62 -65.81 41.29
CA PRO A 173 78.84 -66.57 42.51
C PRO A 173 77.73 -66.36 43.56
N ASP A 174 77.15 -65.16 43.61
CA ASP A 174 76.10 -64.80 44.58
C ASP A 174 74.75 -65.47 44.28
N ILE A 175 74.42 -65.72 43.00
CA ILE A 175 73.16 -66.36 42.58
C ILE A 175 73.13 -67.85 42.98
N ARG A 176 74.29 -68.50 43.09
CA ARG A 176 74.37 -69.90 43.55
C ARG A 176 74.09 -70.05 45.04
N GLN A 177 74.57 -69.11 45.86
CA GLN A 177 74.27 -69.13 47.30
C GLN A 177 72.80 -68.79 47.57
N ILE A 178 72.24 -67.81 46.83
CA ILE A 178 70.81 -67.47 46.88
C ILE A 178 69.92 -68.65 46.48
N ALA A 179 70.33 -69.48 45.52
CA ALA A 179 69.55 -70.65 45.09
C ALA A 179 69.48 -71.76 46.16
N GLN A 180 70.53 -71.93 46.98
CA GLN A 180 70.54 -72.92 48.06
C GLN A 180 69.77 -72.42 49.29
N ASP A 181 69.90 -71.13 49.64
CA ASP A 181 69.12 -70.51 50.71
C ASP A 181 67.61 -70.42 50.34
N ALA A 182 67.30 -70.27 49.04
CA ALA A 182 65.93 -70.32 48.53
C ALA A 182 65.31 -71.72 48.63
N LEU A 183 66.11 -72.80 48.50
CA LEU A 183 65.61 -74.17 48.59
C LEU A 183 65.10 -74.49 50.00
N ASP A 184 65.80 -74.04 51.04
CA ASP A 184 65.41 -74.22 52.44
C ASP A 184 64.20 -73.34 52.83
N GLN A 185 64.02 -72.18 52.19
CA GLN A 185 62.80 -71.36 52.35
C GLN A 185 61.58 -71.92 51.60
N VAL A 186 61.77 -72.62 50.48
CA VAL A 186 60.68 -73.23 49.70
C VAL A 186 59.99 -74.36 50.48
N GLU A 187 60.72 -75.14 51.29
CA GLU A 187 60.12 -76.23 52.09
C GLU A 187 59.19 -75.68 53.21
N ALA A 188 59.50 -74.51 53.78
CA ALA A 188 58.61 -73.79 54.73
C ALA A 188 57.42 -73.06 54.05
N LEU A 189 57.52 -72.74 52.76
CA LEU A 189 56.44 -72.14 51.96
C LEU A 189 55.34 -73.15 51.57
N THR A 190 55.62 -74.46 51.51
CA THR A 190 54.66 -75.49 51.04
C THR A 190 53.43 -75.69 51.93
N HIS A 191 53.49 -75.28 53.21
CA HIS A 191 52.37 -75.36 54.17
C HIS A 191 51.84 -73.97 54.57
N THR A 192 52.23 -72.95 53.81
CA THR A 192 51.94 -71.54 54.10
C THR A 192 51.11 -70.94 52.97
N ILE A 193 49.89 -70.51 53.29
CA ILE A 193 48.97 -69.90 52.32
C ILE A 193 49.35 -68.41 52.20
N SER A 194 50.00 -68.07 51.08
CA SER A 194 50.61 -66.76 50.84
C SER A 194 49.66 -65.71 50.26
N THR A 195 48.55 -66.14 49.66
CA THR A 195 47.58 -65.24 49.04
C THR A 195 46.21 -65.40 49.69
N ILE A 196 45.69 -64.30 50.23
CA ILE A 196 44.27 -64.22 50.55
C ILE A 196 43.53 -64.27 49.21
N PRO A 197 42.58 -65.19 48.99
CA PRO A 197 41.90 -65.28 47.71
C PRO A 197 41.22 -63.96 47.34
N THR A 198 41.21 -63.62 46.06
CA THR A 198 40.56 -62.41 45.55
C THR A 198 39.61 -62.77 44.42
N GLN A 199 38.55 -61.99 44.23
CA GLN A 199 37.65 -62.20 43.09
C GLN A 199 38.41 -62.15 41.76
N ASN A 200 38.15 -63.11 40.88
CA ASN A 200 38.68 -63.17 39.53
C ASN A 200 37.70 -62.54 38.53
N GLY A 201 38.20 -61.62 37.72
CA GLY A 201 37.40 -60.85 36.78
C GLY A 201 36.37 -59.94 37.45
N SER A 202 35.59 -59.25 36.64
CA SER A 202 34.47 -58.43 37.11
C SER A 202 33.17 -59.19 36.94
N LEU A 203 32.42 -59.39 38.02
CA LEU A 203 31.01 -59.81 37.91
C LEU A 203 30.16 -58.57 37.64
N THR A 204 29.17 -58.70 36.77
CA THR A 204 28.19 -57.62 36.49
C THR A 204 26.80 -58.22 36.67
N TYR A 205 25.89 -57.44 37.24
CA TYR A 205 24.53 -57.90 37.52
C TYR A 205 23.86 -58.48 36.26
N THR A 206 23.42 -59.74 36.34
CA THR A 206 22.71 -60.45 35.26
C THR A 206 21.27 -60.81 35.63
N GLY A 207 20.85 -60.57 36.88
CA GLY A 207 19.53 -60.97 37.40
C GLY A 207 19.42 -62.43 37.83
N SER A 208 20.54 -63.15 37.92
CA SER A 208 20.62 -64.50 38.48
C SER A 208 21.72 -64.56 39.55
N PRO A 209 21.65 -65.50 40.51
CA PRO A 209 22.72 -65.70 41.49
C PRO A 209 24.08 -65.88 40.82
N GLN A 210 25.09 -65.18 41.31
CA GLN A 210 26.45 -65.25 40.83
C GLN A 210 27.39 -65.53 41.99
N SER A 211 28.38 -66.36 41.72
CA SER A 211 29.51 -66.61 42.61
C SER A 211 30.79 -66.21 41.88
N PRO A 212 31.69 -65.47 42.53
CA PRO A 212 32.98 -65.15 41.95
C PRO A 212 33.79 -66.44 41.84
N SER A 213 34.54 -66.57 40.74
CA SER A 213 35.68 -67.47 40.75
C SER A 213 36.80 -66.79 41.53
N TRP A 214 37.49 -67.54 42.39
CA TRP A 214 38.44 -66.97 43.34
C TRP A 214 39.87 -67.24 42.87
N ASN A 215 40.62 -66.18 42.56
CA ASN A 215 42.05 -66.28 42.31
C ASN A 215 42.76 -66.68 43.62
N GLY A 216 43.61 -67.70 43.56
CA GLY A 216 44.38 -68.16 44.72
C GLY A 216 43.58 -68.95 45.77
N TYR A 217 42.31 -69.31 45.49
CA TYR A 217 41.56 -70.24 46.32
C TYR A 217 41.86 -71.68 45.93
N ASP A 218 42.39 -72.44 46.87
CA ASP A 218 42.57 -73.88 46.75
C ASP A 218 41.65 -74.59 47.78
N PRO A 219 40.62 -75.34 47.33
CA PRO A 219 39.69 -76.01 48.23
C PRO A 219 40.31 -77.17 49.02
N THR A 220 41.55 -77.57 48.71
CA THR A 220 42.29 -78.58 49.48
C THR A 220 42.94 -77.99 50.73
N THR A 221 43.32 -76.70 50.71
CA THR A 221 44.03 -76.01 51.79
C THR A 221 43.16 -74.99 52.56
N LEU A 222 42.10 -74.48 51.95
CA LEU A 222 41.15 -73.50 52.53
C LEU A 222 39.72 -74.02 52.58
N THR A 223 38.96 -73.58 53.58
CA THR A 223 37.49 -73.74 53.65
C THR A 223 36.81 -72.40 53.37
N LEU A 224 35.84 -72.38 52.44
CA LEU A 224 35.11 -71.19 52.02
C LEU A 224 33.79 -71.04 52.79
N GLY A 225 33.56 -69.86 53.36
CA GLY A 225 32.33 -69.48 54.07
C GLY A 225 31.91 -68.02 53.81
N GLY A 226 30.97 -67.50 54.60
CA GLY A 226 30.40 -66.17 54.39
C GLY A 226 29.39 -66.14 53.24
N THR A 227 29.21 -64.98 52.61
CA THR A 227 28.35 -64.85 51.42
C THR A 227 29.16 -65.21 50.17
N THR A 228 28.97 -66.43 49.67
CA THR A 228 29.72 -67.00 48.54
C THR A 228 28.94 -66.95 47.22
N GLU A 229 27.68 -66.53 47.29
CA GLU A 229 26.76 -66.35 46.18
C GLU A 229 25.85 -65.15 46.48
N ALA A 230 25.65 -64.29 45.49
CA ALA A 230 24.75 -63.15 45.58
C ALA A 230 24.19 -62.80 44.21
N THR A 231 23.01 -62.20 44.16
CA THR A 231 22.32 -61.87 42.90
C THR A 231 22.43 -60.38 42.55
N ASP A 232 22.36 -59.50 43.54
CA ASP A 232 22.27 -58.05 43.35
C ASP A 232 23.65 -57.39 43.13
N ALA A 233 23.65 -56.16 42.59
CA ALA A 233 24.88 -55.38 42.50
C ALA A 233 25.23 -54.83 43.89
N GLY A 234 26.47 -55.02 44.32
CA GLY A 234 26.86 -54.67 45.67
C GLY A 234 28.22 -55.24 46.04
N THR A 235 28.63 -54.98 47.27
CA THR A 235 29.85 -55.54 47.86
C THR A 235 29.45 -56.54 48.92
N TYR A 236 29.89 -57.78 48.73
CA TYR A 236 29.61 -58.94 49.58
C TYR A 236 30.91 -59.41 50.22
N THR A 237 30.82 -60.14 51.33
CA THR A 237 32.00 -60.62 52.06
C THR A 237 31.99 -62.13 52.10
N ALA A 238 33.02 -62.75 51.51
CA ALA A 238 33.33 -64.16 51.69
C ALA A 238 34.42 -64.31 52.76
N THR A 239 34.49 -65.46 53.42
CA THR A 239 35.52 -65.76 54.42
C THR A 239 36.28 -67.01 54.03
N PHE A 240 37.61 -66.94 54.10
CA PHE A 240 38.49 -68.07 53.83
C PHE A 240 39.20 -68.46 55.11
N THR A 241 39.16 -69.74 55.46
CA THR A 241 39.77 -70.27 56.70
C THR A 241 40.77 -71.38 56.35
N PRO A 242 42.05 -71.28 56.77
CA PRO A 242 43.04 -72.37 56.63
C PRO A 242 42.55 -73.65 57.28
N LYS A 243 42.75 -74.79 56.62
CA LYS A 243 42.53 -76.12 57.22
C LYS A 243 43.70 -76.49 58.14
N ASP A 244 43.49 -77.48 59.01
CA ASP A 244 44.33 -77.75 60.20
C ASP A 244 45.85 -77.81 59.96
N ASP A 245 46.31 -78.33 58.82
CA ASP A 245 47.74 -78.48 58.47
C ASP A 245 48.36 -77.23 57.80
N TYR A 246 47.58 -76.16 57.60
CA TYR A 246 47.98 -74.94 56.90
C TYR A 246 47.77 -73.70 57.78
N GLN A 247 48.57 -72.67 57.52
CA GLN A 247 48.45 -71.34 58.14
C GLN A 247 48.66 -70.24 57.10
N TRP A 248 48.18 -69.03 57.36
CA TRP A 248 48.49 -67.89 56.49
C TRP A 248 49.97 -67.51 56.59
N ALA A 249 50.49 -66.78 55.60
CA ALA A 249 51.86 -66.26 55.61
C ALA A 249 52.23 -65.36 56.81
N ASP A 250 51.25 -64.87 57.57
CA ASP A 250 51.45 -64.13 58.82
C ASP A 250 51.48 -65.03 60.08
N GLY A 251 51.38 -66.36 59.92
CA GLY A 251 51.42 -67.36 60.98
C GLY A 251 50.07 -67.62 61.67
N THR A 252 48.98 -66.97 61.25
CA THR A 252 47.66 -67.13 61.87
C THR A 252 46.80 -68.21 61.19
N LYS A 253 45.82 -68.74 61.94
CA LYS A 253 44.79 -69.69 61.42
C LYS A 253 43.38 -69.08 61.36
N GLU A 254 43.25 -67.79 61.65
CA GLU A 254 41.96 -67.09 61.68
C GLU A 254 41.36 -66.92 60.28
N ALA A 255 40.03 -66.88 60.22
CA ALA A 255 39.32 -66.65 58.96
C ALA A 255 39.60 -65.25 58.43
N LYS A 256 39.99 -65.14 57.16
CA LYS A 256 40.20 -63.85 56.47
C LYS A 256 38.99 -63.50 55.63
N SER A 257 38.44 -62.31 55.86
CA SER A 257 37.32 -61.75 55.10
C SER A 257 37.80 -61.07 53.83
N VAL A 258 37.18 -61.43 52.70
CA VAL A 258 37.45 -60.86 51.38
C VAL A 258 36.18 -60.23 50.86
N GLN A 259 36.27 -58.96 50.52
CA GLN A 259 35.20 -58.29 49.80
C GLN A 259 35.25 -58.65 48.32
N TRP A 260 34.10 -59.05 47.79
CA TRP A 260 33.89 -59.25 46.37
C TRP A 260 32.66 -58.46 45.94
N SER A 261 32.58 -58.10 44.66
CA SER A 261 31.52 -57.23 44.17
C SER A 261 30.91 -57.73 42.87
N ILE A 262 29.62 -57.44 42.74
CA ILE A 262 28.91 -57.50 41.47
C ILE A 262 28.71 -56.04 41.04
N GLY A 263 29.34 -55.66 39.93
CA GLY A 263 29.15 -54.36 39.30
C GLY A 263 27.72 -54.18 38.79
N ARG A 264 27.27 -52.92 38.71
CA ARG A 264 25.94 -52.59 38.18
C ARG A 264 25.88 -52.80 36.66
N ALA A 265 24.76 -53.28 36.15
CA ALA A 265 24.54 -53.43 34.72
C ALA A 265 24.30 -52.07 34.02
N ASN A 266 24.85 -51.90 32.83
CA ASN A 266 24.79 -50.62 32.11
C ASN A 266 23.46 -50.43 31.37
N ILE A 267 22.92 -49.21 31.46
CA ILE A 267 21.83 -48.71 30.62
C ILE A 267 22.44 -47.87 29.49
N ALA A 268 22.23 -48.30 28.25
CA ALA A 268 22.94 -47.79 27.07
C ALA A 268 22.71 -46.29 26.79
N SER A 269 21.49 -45.81 26.98
CA SER A 269 21.11 -44.42 26.68
C SER A 269 19.90 -43.97 27.51
N VAL A 270 19.78 -42.65 27.70
CA VAL A 270 18.58 -42.05 28.30
C VAL A 270 17.39 -42.25 27.34
N PRO A 271 16.21 -42.70 27.82
CA PRO A 271 15.04 -42.88 26.97
C PRO A 271 14.61 -41.58 26.27
N THR A 272 14.08 -41.70 25.05
CA THR A 272 13.60 -40.57 24.25
C THR A 272 12.11 -40.69 23.96
N GLN A 273 11.43 -39.55 23.82
CA GLN A 273 10.01 -39.53 23.44
C GLN A 273 9.80 -40.26 22.10
N THR A 274 8.75 -41.08 22.03
CA THR A 274 8.30 -41.76 20.81
C THR A 274 7.04 -41.11 20.28
N GLY A 275 7.01 -40.87 18.97
CA GLY A 275 5.90 -40.19 18.31
C GLY A 275 5.79 -38.70 18.69
N SER A 276 4.77 -38.04 18.15
CA SER A 276 4.48 -36.63 18.42
C SER A 276 3.22 -36.49 19.27
N LEU A 277 3.31 -35.74 20.35
CA LEU A 277 2.14 -35.32 21.13
C LEU A 277 1.69 -33.94 20.61
N THR A 278 0.38 -33.73 20.52
CA THR A 278 -0.21 -32.45 20.10
C THR A 278 -1.34 -32.11 21.05
N TYR A 279 -1.39 -30.86 21.49
CA TYR A 279 -2.43 -30.34 22.39
C TYR A 279 -3.83 -30.75 21.92
N ASN A 280 -4.59 -31.43 22.78
CA ASN A 280 -5.96 -31.85 22.52
C ASN A 280 -6.93 -31.52 23.67
N GLY A 281 -6.50 -30.72 24.64
CA GLY A 281 -7.30 -30.32 25.80
C GLY A 281 -7.31 -31.31 26.98
N SER A 282 -6.66 -32.47 26.84
CA SER A 282 -6.53 -33.47 27.90
C SER A 282 -5.07 -33.66 28.32
N ALA A 283 -4.85 -34.18 29.52
CA ALA A 283 -3.50 -34.55 29.97
C ALA A 283 -2.90 -35.62 29.05
N GLN A 284 -1.69 -35.41 28.59
CA GLN A 284 -0.93 -36.29 27.71
C GLN A 284 0.36 -36.72 28.38
N SER A 285 0.79 -37.94 28.07
CA SER A 285 2.05 -38.51 28.54
C SER A 285 2.77 -39.16 27.36
N PRO A 286 4.07 -38.91 27.19
CA PRO A 286 4.83 -39.53 26.12
C PRO A 286 5.06 -41.01 26.41
N THR A 287 5.16 -41.80 25.36
CA THR A 287 5.75 -43.13 25.45
C THR A 287 7.26 -43.01 25.20
N TRP A 288 8.04 -43.81 25.93
CA TRP A 288 9.49 -43.67 25.98
C TRP A 288 10.18 -44.82 25.27
N SER A 289 10.91 -44.51 24.19
CA SER A 289 11.76 -45.48 23.51
C SER A 289 12.97 -45.79 24.39
N GLY A 290 13.25 -47.07 24.61
CA GLY A 290 14.35 -47.53 25.46
C GLY A 290 14.06 -47.48 26.97
N TYR A 291 12.85 -47.13 27.40
CA TYR A 291 12.46 -47.23 28.82
C TYR A 291 12.11 -48.67 29.19
N ASP A 292 12.79 -49.17 30.23
CA ASP A 292 12.55 -50.47 30.83
C ASP A 292 12.34 -50.30 32.34
N ALA A 293 11.09 -50.48 32.78
CA ALA A 293 10.70 -50.28 34.17
C ALA A 293 11.38 -51.26 35.14
N SER A 294 11.99 -52.34 34.67
CA SER A 294 12.78 -53.25 35.51
C SER A 294 14.15 -52.68 35.85
N LYS A 295 14.69 -51.76 35.04
CA LYS A 295 16.07 -51.24 35.13
C LYS A 295 16.17 -49.83 35.70
N MET A 296 15.14 -49.01 35.50
CA MET A 296 15.13 -47.60 35.92
C MET A 296 13.74 -47.19 36.42
N THR A 297 13.67 -46.10 37.18
CA THR A 297 12.43 -45.44 37.57
C THR A 297 12.23 -44.18 36.74
N LEU A 298 10.96 -43.90 36.42
CA LEU A 298 10.52 -42.69 35.73
C LEU A 298 10.00 -41.67 36.76
N GLY A 299 10.51 -40.44 36.68
CA GLY A 299 10.13 -39.30 37.53
C GLY A 299 10.11 -37.99 36.75
N GLY A 300 10.16 -36.86 37.45
CA GLY A 300 10.04 -35.53 36.83
C GLY A 300 8.62 -35.25 36.34
N THR A 301 8.49 -34.44 35.29
CA THR A 301 7.17 -34.17 34.67
C THR A 301 6.87 -35.26 33.65
N THR A 302 5.95 -36.16 34.00
CA THR A 302 5.59 -37.34 33.19
C THR A 302 4.24 -37.20 32.50
N SER A 303 3.51 -36.12 32.80
CA SER A 303 2.25 -35.77 32.18
C SER A 303 2.11 -34.26 32.08
N GLY A 304 1.45 -33.79 31.02
CA GLY A 304 1.21 -32.37 30.76
C GLY A 304 0.01 -32.19 29.85
N THR A 305 -0.72 -31.09 30.02
CA THR A 305 -1.90 -30.78 29.19
C THR A 305 -1.61 -29.74 28.11
N ASN A 306 -0.76 -28.76 28.41
CA ASN A 306 -0.52 -27.60 27.54
C ASN A 306 0.57 -27.89 26.48
N ALA A 307 0.59 -27.10 25.42
CA ALA A 307 1.71 -27.15 24.48
C ALA A 307 2.98 -26.57 25.13
N GLY A 308 4.13 -27.20 24.92
CA GLY A 308 5.38 -26.77 25.54
C GLY A 308 6.44 -27.86 25.62
N SER A 309 7.57 -27.51 26.24
CA SER A 309 8.66 -28.40 26.56
C SER A 309 8.61 -28.80 28.03
N TYR A 310 8.80 -30.09 28.27
CA TYR A 310 8.75 -30.72 29.57
C TYR A 310 9.99 -31.59 29.75
N ALA A 311 10.36 -31.89 30.99
CA ALA A 311 11.47 -32.77 31.31
C ALA A 311 10.97 -33.91 32.20
N ALA A 312 11.16 -35.15 31.75
CA ALA A 312 11.05 -36.32 32.59
C ALA A 312 12.46 -36.73 33.05
N THR A 313 12.55 -37.39 34.19
CA THR A 313 13.83 -37.87 34.71
C THR A 313 13.83 -39.39 34.76
N PHE A 314 14.93 -40.01 34.32
CA PHE A 314 15.16 -41.44 34.46
C PHE A 314 16.26 -41.68 35.48
N THR A 315 15.99 -42.54 36.44
CA THR A 315 16.95 -42.88 37.50
C THR A 315 17.22 -44.37 37.47
N PRO A 316 18.47 -44.83 37.24
CA PRO A 316 18.82 -46.24 37.34
C PRO A 316 18.44 -46.83 38.71
N LYS A 317 17.87 -48.03 38.73
CA LYS A 317 17.58 -48.76 39.97
C LYS A 317 18.87 -49.30 40.60
N ALA A 318 18.79 -49.82 41.82
CA ALA A 318 19.94 -50.23 42.63
C ALA A 318 20.96 -51.17 41.93
N ASN A 319 20.56 -51.96 40.94
CA ASN A 319 21.45 -52.88 40.22
C ASN A 319 21.97 -52.36 38.88
N TYR A 320 21.63 -51.11 38.52
CA TYR A 320 21.90 -50.53 37.22
C TYR A 320 22.59 -49.16 37.34
N GLN A 321 23.31 -48.79 36.28
CA GLN A 321 23.99 -47.49 36.13
C GLN A 321 23.97 -47.07 34.66
N TRP A 322 24.24 -45.81 34.37
CA TRP A 322 24.48 -45.34 33.01
C TRP A 322 25.84 -45.83 32.48
N THR A 323 26.02 -45.83 31.16
CA THR A 323 27.29 -46.20 30.51
C THR A 323 28.49 -45.33 30.92
N ASP A 324 28.25 -44.13 31.44
CA ASP A 324 29.28 -43.26 32.02
C ASP A 324 29.59 -43.55 33.50
N GLY A 325 29.04 -44.64 34.06
CA GLY A 325 29.26 -45.07 35.45
C GLY A 325 28.42 -44.33 36.50
N THR A 326 27.58 -43.38 36.10
CA THR A 326 26.76 -42.61 37.05
C THR A 326 25.44 -43.32 37.38
N THR A 327 24.92 -43.10 38.58
CA THR A 327 23.59 -43.56 39.02
C THR A 327 22.61 -42.41 39.23
N ALA A 328 23.05 -41.18 38.96
CA ALA A 328 22.23 -39.99 39.07
C ALA A 328 21.08 -40.00 38.05
N ALA A 329 20.00 -39.31 38.39
CA ALA A 329 18.89 -39.09 37.47
C ALA A 329 19.36 -38.31 36.24
N LYS A 330 18.96 -38.73 35.04
CA LYS A 330 19.20 -37.99 33.79
C LYS A 330 17.88 -37.49 33.21
N GLU A 331 17.90 -36.27 32.68
CA GLU A 331 16.73 -35.65 32.07
C GLU A 331 16.55 -36.12 30.62
N ALA A 332 15.29 -36.39 30.27
CA ALA A 332 14.83 -36.61 28.92
C ALA A 332 13.82 -35.52 28.56
N PRO A 333 14.17 -34.58 27.67
CA PRO A 333 13.23 -33.58 27.22
C PRO A 333 12.14 -34.23 26.36
N TRP A 334 10.91 -33.78 26.54
CA TRP A 334 9.76 -34.16 25.72
C TRP A 334 8.87 -32.94 25.46
N THR A 335 8.05 -33.01 24.42
CA THR A 335 7.24 -31.87 23.98
C THR A 335 5.81 -32.27 23.65
N ILE A 336 4.90 -31.34 23.89
CA ILE A 336 3.54 -31.32 23.34
C ILE A 336 3.50 -30.19 22.31
N GLY A 337 3.30 -30.53 21.04
CA GLY A 337 3.11 -29.58 19.95
C GLY A 337 1.82 -28.79 20.09
N ARG A 338 1.79 -27.59 19.49
CA ARG A 338 0.60 -26.72 19.47
C ARG A 338 -0.46 -27.26 18.49
N ALA A 339 -1.72 -27.17 18.87
CA ALA A 339 -2.85 -27.48 17.98
C ALA A 339 -2.98 -26.43 16.87
N THR A 340 -3.45 -26.82 15.69
CA THR A 340 -3.54 -25.93 14.52
C THR A 340 -4.89 -25.21 14.46
N VAL A 341 -4.85 -23.91 14.16
CA VAL A 341 -6.01 -23.12 13.72
C VAL A 341 -5.97 -23.06 12.20
N SER A 342 -6.90 -23.78 11.55
CA SER A 342 -6.93 -23.97 10.09
C SER A 342 -7.62 -22.85 9.31
N THR A 343 -8.44 -22.03 9.98
CA THR A 343 -9.19 -20.95 9.33
C THR A 343 -8.95 -19.64 10.04
N LEU A 344 -8.44 -18.65 9.29
CA LEU A 344 -8.35 -17.28 9.76
C LEU A 344 -9.77 -16.69 9.85
N PRO A 345 -10.13 -15.98 10.93
CA PRO A 345 -11.45 -15.38 11.04
C PRO A 345 -11.75 -14.38 9.92
N SER A 346 -13.03 -14.19 9.60
CA SER A 346 -13.48 -13.23 8.59
C SER A 346 -14.76 -12.52 9.04
N GLN A 347 -14.99 -11.31 8.51
CA GLN A 347 -16.24 -10.60 8.79
C GLN A 347 -17.45 -11.44 8.31
N SER A 348 -18.45 -11.58 9.19
CA SER A 348 -19.73 -12.19 8.87
C SER A 348 -20.77 -11.12 8.58
N GLY A 349 -21.52 -11.29 7.49
CA GLY A 349 -22.51 -10.32 7.02
C GLY A 349 -21.88 -9.03 6.49
N SER A 350 -22.72 -7.99 6.36
CA SER A 350 -22.30 -6.66 5.92
C SER A 350 -22.70 -5.62 6.96
N LEU A 351 -21.84 -4.62 7.15
CA LEU A 351 -22.14 -3.44 7.96
C LEU A 351 -22.38 -2.26 7.03
N THR A 352 -23.35 -1.41 7.35
CA THR A 352 -23.62 -0.17 6.64
C THR A 352 -23.60 0.97 7.64
N TYR A 353 -23.10 2.15 7.26
CA TYR A 353 -23.02 3.30 8.14
C TYR A 353 -24.37 3.65 8.78
N THR A 354 -24.41 3.78 10.12
CA THR A 354 -25.60 4.14 10.90
C THR A 354 -25.45 5.40 11.74
N GLY A 355 -24.25 6.00 11.78
CA GLY A 355 -23.93 7.13 12.66
C GLY A 355 -23.42 6.74 14.05
N SER A 356 -23.44 5.46 14.40
CA SER A 356 -22.92 4.92 15.67
C SER A 356 -21.73 3.98 15.43
N ALA A 357 -20.92 3.75 16.47
CA ALA A 357 -19.87 2.74 16.44
C ALA A 357 -20.46 1.35 16.18
N GLN A 358 -19.81 0.59 15.29
CA GLN A 358 -20.19 -0.76 14.89
C GLN A 358 -18.97 -1.67 14.97
N SER A 359 -19.24 -2.94 15.24
CA SER A 359 -18.24 -4.00 15.29
C SER A 359 -18.72 -5.17 14.42
N PRO A 360 -17.84 -5.80 13.63
CA PRO A 360 -18.21 -6.98 12.87
C PRO A 360 -18.37 -8.17 13.82
N THR A 361 -19.26 -9.09 13.46
CA THR A 361 -19.22 -10.45 13.98
C THR A 361 -18.21 -11.24 13.17
N TRP A 362 -17.41 -12.07 13.83
CA TRP A 362 -16.31 -12.79 13.20
C TRP A 362 -16.68 -14.26 12.99
N ALA A 363 -16.80 -14.68 11.74
CA ALA A 363 -16.89 -16.10 11.40
C ALA A 363 -15.58 -16.79 11.73
N ASN A 364 -15.65 -18.04 12.23
CA ASN A 364 -14.49 -18.85 12.63
C ASN A 364 -13.64 -18.29 13.78
N TYR A 365 -14.11 -17.27 14.49
CA TYR A 365 -13.43 -16.78 15.70
C TYR A 365 -13.85 -17.61 16.92
N ASP A 366 -12.87 -18.28 17.52
CA ASP A 366 -13.01 -19.04 18.76
C ASP A 366 -12.10 -18.43 19.83
N THR A 367 -12.70 -17.84 20.86
CA THR A 367 -12.00 -17.11 21.92
C THR A 367 -11.09 -17.99 22.77
N SER A 368 -11.27 -19.32 22.74
CA SER A 368 -10.37 -20.25 23.42
C SER A 368 -9.06 -20.48 22.66
N LYS A 369 -9.05 -20.21 21.35
CA LYS A 369 -7.93 -20.48 20.42
C LYS A 369 -7.20 -19.22 19.99
N LEU A 370 -7.91 -18.10 19.91
CA LEU A 370 -7.41 -16.84 19.37
C LEU A 370 -7.72 -15.68 20.31
N THR A 371 -6.80 -14.72 20.38
CA THR A 371 -7.07 -13.36 20.89
C THR A 371 -7.25 -12.40 19.72
N ILE A 372 -8.08 -11.37 19.92
CA ILE A 372 -8.34 -10.32 18.92
C ILE A 372 -7.75 -8.97 19.37
N GLY A 373 -7.15 -8.26 18.43
CA GLY A 373 -6.60 -6.90 18.58
C GLY A 373 -6.82 -6.06 17.32
N GLY A 374 -6.12 -4.93 17.23
CA GLY A 374 -6.30 -3.98 16.13
C GLY A 374 -7.63 -3.22 16.24
N ALA A 375 -8.15 -2.76 15.10
CA ALA A 375 -9.43 -2.06 15.04
C ALA A 375 -10.58 -3.06 15.09
N THR A 376 -11.24 -3.19 16.25
CA THR A 376 -12.40 -4.08 16.47
C THR A 376 -13.74 -3.33 16.48
N SER A 377 -13.70 -2.00 16.36
CA SER A 377 -14.87 -1.14 16.19
C SER A 377 -14.54 0.05 15.29
N GLY A 378 -15.57 0.61 14.68
CA GLY A 378 -15.45 1.74 13.75
C GLY A 378 -16.81 2.40 13.53
N THR A 379 -16.82 3.68 13.20
CA THR A 379 -18.07 4.45 13.00
C THR A 379 -18.29 4.81 11.54
N ASN A 380 -17.26 5.29 10.86
CA ASN A 380 -17.36 5.76 9.48
C ASN A 380 -17.35 4.60 8.48
N ALA A 381 -17.89 4.84 7.28
CA ALA A 381 -17.70 3.90 6.18
C ALA A 381 -16.21 3.83 5.78
N GLY A 382 -15.72 2.64 5.48
CA GLY A 382 -14.31 2.40 5.19
C GLY A 382 -13.87 0.98 5.50
N THR A 383 -12.57 0.74 5.31
CA THR A 383 -11.90 -0.52 5.64
C THR A 383 -11.08 -0.36 6.91
N TYR A 384 -11.20 -1.34 7.78
CA TYR A 384 -10.53 -1.43 9.08
C TYR A 384 -9.79 -2.76 9.15
N THR A 385 -8.76 -2.83 10.00
CA THR A 385 -7.94 -4.04 10.14
C THR A 385 -7.95 -4.52 11.58
N ALA A 386 -8.43 -5.75 11.79
CA ALA A 386 -8.31 -6.47 13.05
C ALA A 386 -7.15 -7.47 12.96
N THR A 387 -6.59 -7.85 14.10
CA THR A 387 -5.50 -8.82 14.18
C THR A 387 -5.90 -9.99 15.07
N PHE A 388 -5.67 -11.22 14.62
CA PHE A 388 -5.91 -12.43 15.39
C PHE A 388 -4.58 -13.09 15.76
N THR A 389 -4.44 -13.54 17.00
CA THR A 389 -3.21 -14.18 17.49
C THR A 389 -3.54 -15.51 18.18
N PRO A 390 -2.90 -16.64 17.81
CA PRO A 390 -3.06 -17.91 18.52
C PRO A 390 -2.69 -17.80 19.99
N THR A 391 -3.49 -18.40 20.87
CA THR A 391 -3.17 -18.52 22.30
C THR A 391 -2.03 -19.53 22.51
N SER A 392 -1.55 -19.65 23.75
CA SER A 392 -0.34 -20.43 24.08
C SER A 392 -0.36 -21.91 23.68
N ASN A 393 -1.52 -22.50 23.42
CA ASN A 393 -1.67 -23.89 23.01
C ASN A 393 -1.89 -24.09 21.51
N TYR A 394 -1.96 -23.00 20.74
CA TYR A 394 -2.32 -23.01 19.33
C TYR A 394 -1.26 -22.34 18.45
N GLN A 395 -1.29 -22.68 17.16
CA GLN A 395 -0.50 -22.08 16.09
C GLN A 395 -1.32 -22.06 14.79
N TRP A 396 -0.90 -21.27 13.81
CA TRP A 396 -1.52 -21.28 12.49
C TRP A 396 -1.23 -22.57 11.71
N ASP A 397 -2.12 -22.92 10.79
CA ASP A 397 -1.83 -23.96 9.79
C ASP A 397 -0.63 -23.55 8.93
N GLY A 398 0.33 -24.46 8.74
CA GLY A 398 1.66 -24.17 8.21
C GLY A 398 2.71 -23.68 9.22
N GLY A 399 2.32 -23.49 10.49
CA GLY A 399 3.21 -23.10 11.60
C GLY A 399 3.22 -21.59 11.89
N GLY A 400 3.68 -21.23 13.10
CA GLY A 400 3.82 -19.84 13.54
C GLY A 400 2.74 -19.36 14.53
N VAL A 401 3.13 -18.42 15.40
CA VAL A 401 2.32 -17.92 16.52
C VAL A 401 2.08 -16.40 16.47
N GLY A 402 2.56 -15.74 15.41
CA GLY A 402 2.43 -14.30 15.24
C GLY A 402 1.01 -13.86 14.87
N PRO A 403 0.67 -12.57 15.06
CA PRO A 403 -0.62 -12.03 14.68
C PRO A 403 -0.83 -12.08 13.17
N GLN A 404 -2.04 -12.45 12.73
CA GLN A 404 -2.49 -12.35 11.33
C GLN A 404 -3.58 -11.29 11.20
N SER A 405 -3.51 -10.50 10.12
CA SER A 405 -4.40 -9.36 9.89
C SER A 405 -5.60 -9.73 9.02
N VAL A 406 -6.77 -9.23 9.38
CA VAL A 406 -8.01 -9.41 8.64
C VAL A 406 -8.66 -8.06 8.43
N ASN A 407 -8.95 -7.74 7.17
CA ASN A 407 -9.70 -6.55 6.83
C ASN A 407 -11.20 -6.78 6.99
N TRP A 408 -11.89 -5.80 7.56
CA TRP A 408 -13.35 -5.72 7.64
C TRP A 408 -13.81 -4.33 7.21
N SER A 409 -15.09 -4.19 6.85
CA SER A 409 -15.59 -2.93 6.29
C SER A 409 -16.98 -2.55 6.76
N ILE A 410 -17.20 -1.23 6.77
CA ILE A 410 -18.51 -0.60 6.88
C ILE A 410 -18.80 0.07 5.54
N GLY A 411 -19.86 -0.37 4.86
CA GLY A 411 -20.34 0.24 3.62
C GLY A 411 -20.98 1.60 3.84
N LYS A 412 -20.98 2.45 2.81
CA LYS A 412 -21.68 3.75 2.83
C LYS A 412 -23.20 3.55 2.87
N ALA A 413 -23.90 4.39 3.64
CA ALA A 413 -25.36 4.44 3.61
C ALA A 413 -25.86 5.12 2.32
N ALA A 414 -27.14 4.92 1.98
CA ALA A 414 -27.75 5.60 0.84
C ALA A 414 -27.83 7.12 1.07
N GLY A 415 -27.27 7.93 0.16
CA GLY A 415 -27.46 9.37 0.19
C GLY A 415 -28.87 9.80 -0.21
N SER A 416 -29.22 11.04 0.09
CA SER A 416 -30.47 11.67 -0.37
C SER A 416 -30.23 13.13 -0.78
N LEU A 417 -31.08 13.62 -1.67
CA LEU A 417 -31.06 14.98 -2.20
C LEU A 417 -32.49 15.49 -2.33
N THR A 418 -32.84 16.51 -1.55
CA THR A 418 -34.08 17.27 -1.69
C THR A 418 -33.79 18.74 -1.92
N LEU A 419 -34.67 19.39 -2.69
CA LEU A 419 -34.65 20.82 -2.95
C LEU A 419 -35.87 21.43 -2.26
N ASN A 420 -35.72 22.61 -1.68
CA ASN A 420 -36.84 23.32 -1.05
C ASN A 420 -37.89 23.83 -2.04
N ARG A 421 -37.61 23.78 -3.35
CA ARG A 421 -38.50 24.17 -4.45
C ARG A 421 -38.10 23.45 -5.74
N SER A 422 -39.09 23.19 -6.59
CA SER A 422 -38.90 22.63 -7.95
C SER A 422 -38.99 23.68 -9.05
N SER A 423 -39.39 24.91 -8.71
CA SER A 423 -39.41 26.05 -9.64
C SER A 423 -39.02 27.36 -8.97
N LEU A 424 -38.59 28.32 -9.78
CA LEU A 424 -38.22 29.68 -9.38
C LEU A 424 -38.56 30.66 -10.49
N THR A 425 -39.25 31.75 -10.15
CA THR A 425 -39.53 32.85 -11.09
C THR A 425 -38.75 34.09 -10.69
N LEU A 426 -38.01 34.68 -11.63
CA LEU A 426 -37.25 35.91 -11.46
C LEU A 426 -37.79 36.98 -12.43
N ASN A 427 -37.64 38.26 -12.08
CA ASN A 427 -38.14 39.37 -12.90
C ASN A 427 -37.27 40.62 -12.74
N ASN A 428 -37.66 41.74 -13.36
CA ASN A 428 -36.92 43.01 -13.28
C ASN A 428 -36.66 43.49 -11.83
N ALA A 429 -37.61 43.28 -10.91
CA ALA A 429 -37.51 43.67 -9.50
C ALA A 429 -36.73 42.65 -8.64
N THR A 430 -36.88 41.35 -8.93
CA THR A 430 -36.24 40.26 -8.19
C THR A 430 -35.35 39.45 -9.13
N ARG A 431 -34.11 39.91 -9.32
CA ARG A 431 -33.16 39.33 -10.29
C ARG A 431 -32.40 38.12 -9.77
N THR A 432 -32.49 37.83 -8.47
CA THR A 432 -31.80 36.71 -7.84
C THR A 432 -32.77 35.93 -6.96
N GLY A 433 -32.61 34.61 -6.91
CA GLY A 433 -33.32 33.74 -5.99
C GLY A 433 -32.44 32.59 -5.56
N THR A 434 -32.74 31.97 -4.43
CA THR A 434 -31.94 30.84 -3.93
C THR A 434 -32.62 29.51 -4.23
N ILE A 435 -31.91 28.40 -4.06
CA ILE A 435 -32.42 27.03 -3.91
C ILE A 435 -31.61 26.42 -2.78
N THR A 436 -32.29 25.87 -1.76
CA THR A 436 -31.62 25.23 -0.63
C THR A 436 -31.66 23.73 -0.81
N VAL A 437 -30.50 23.10 -0.66
CA VAL A 437 -30.29 21.66 -0.77
C VAL A 437 -30.28 21.03 0.62
N THR A 438 -31.09 20.00 0.82
CA THR A 438 -31.03 19.16 2.01
C THR A 438 -30.50 17.78 1.63
N ARG A 439 -29.47 17.34 2.37
CA ARG A 439 -28.76 16.06 2.15
C ARG A 439 -28.11 15.58 3.46
N PRO A 440 -27.81 14.29 3.62
CA PRO A 440 -26.99 13.78 4.71
C PRO A 440 -25.50 13.87 4.36
N GLY A 441 -24.64 13.95 5.39
CA GLY A 441 -23.18 13.90 5.24
C GLY A 441 -22.56 15.12 4.55
N ASN A 442 -21.39 14.91 3.94
CA ASN A 442 -20.46 15.97 3.51
C ASN A 442 -20.12 16.02 2.00
N GLY A 443 -20.51 15.06 1.16
CA GLY A 443 -20.31 15.11 -0.31
C GLY A 443 -20.71 16.42 -1.01
N ALA A 444 -19.87 16.99 -1.88
CA ALA A 444 -20.07 18.35 -2.39
C ALA A 444 -21.41 18.56 -3.14
N VAL A 445 -22.06 19.70 -2.91
CA VAL A 445 -23.22 20.15 -3.72
C VAL A 445 -22.69 20.87 -4.96
N THR A 446 -23.23 20.51 -6.13
CA THR A 446 -22.93 21.20 -7.39
C THR A 446 -24.23 21.53 -8.12
N ALA A 447 -24.22 22.63 -8.87
CA ALA A 447 -25.36 23.05 -9.67
C ALA A 447 -24.89 23.56 -11.04
N SER A 448 -25.70 23.35 -12.06
CA SER A 448 -25.43 23.82 -13.42
C SER A 448 -26.73 24.29 -14.07
N SER A 449 -26.66 25.36 -14.86
CA SER A 449 -27.76 25.82 -15.70
C SER A 449 -27.61 25.25 -17.10
N ASN A 450 -28.68 24.76 -17.70
CA ASN A 450 -28.66 24.34 -19.10
C ASN A 450 -28.58 25.53 -20.09
N ASN A 451 -28.89 26.75 -19.64
CA ASN A 451 -28.81 27.96 -20.46
C ASN A 451 -28.36 29.16 -19.62
N THR A 452 -27.05 29.38 -19.59
CA THR A 452 -26.42 30.48 -18.84
C THR A 452 -26.71 31.86 -19.41
N GLY A 453 -27.15 31.95 -20.68
CA GLY A 453 -27.64 33.20 -21.26
C GLY A 453 -28.97 33.67 -20.68
N ILE A 454 -29.70 32.78 -19.99
CA ILE A 454 -30.99 33.08 -19.33
C ILE A 454 -30.82 33.15 -17.81
N ALA A 455 -30.17 32.16 -17.21
CA ALA A 455 -29.92 32.12 -15.77
C ALA A 455 -28.57 31.48 -15.44
N THR A 456 -27.81 32.10 -14.54
CA THR A 456 -26.54 31.56 -14.01
C THR A 456 -26.71 31.09 -12.58
N VAL A 457 -25.77 30.25 -12.12
CA VAL A 457 -25.80 29.70 -10.75
C VAL A 457 -24.44 29.81 -10.08
N SER A 458 -24.46 30.06 -8.77
CA SER A 458 -23.31 29.90 -7.88
C SER A 458 -23.71 29.05 -6.68
N VAL A 459 -22.78 28.27 -6.15
CA VAL A 459 -23.03 27.36 -5.01
C VAL A 459 -22.17 27.78 -3.83
N SER A 460 -22.80 27.97 -2.67
CA SER A 460 -22.12 28.20 -1.39
C SER A 460 -22.71 27.26 -0.34
N GLY A 461 -21.92 26.28 0.10
CA GLY A 461 -22.37 25.22 0.98
C GLY A 461 -23.55 24.43 0.38
N THR A 462 -24.72 24.54 1.00
CA THR A 462 -25.97 23.92 0.53
C THR A 462 -26.94 24.90 -0.12
N THR A 463 -26.55 26.16 -0.29
CA THR A 463 -27.37 27.18 -0.95
C THR A 463 -26.84 27.44 -2.35
N ILE A 464 -27.74 27.34 -3.33
CA ILE A 464 -27.50 27.68 -4.73
C ILE A 464 -28.16 29.03 -4.97
N THR A 465 -27.40 30.02 -5.43
CA THR A 465 -27.93 31.32 -5.86
C THR A 465 -28.11 31.29 -7.37
N VAL A 466 -29.34 31.53 -7.83
CA VAL A 466 -29.70 31.65 -9.24
C VAL A 466 -29.83 33.14 -9.58
N THR A 467 -29.15 33.57 -10.63
CA THR A 467 -29.18 34.97 -11.11
C THR A 467 -29.75 35.03 -12.51
N ALA A 468 -30.77 35.88 -12.70
CA ALA A 468 -31.38 36.15 -13.99
C ALA A 468 -30.44 36.93 -14.90
N VAL A 469 -30.38 36.55 -16.18
CA VAL A 469 -29.55 37.18 -17.21
C VAL A 469 -30.40 37.78 -18.33
N ALA A 470 -31.37 37.03 -18.86
CA ALA A 470 -32.26 37.49 -19.93
C ALA A 470 -33.62 36.77 -19.88
N TYR A 471 -34.63 37.32 -20.56
CA TYR A 471 -35.94 36.68 -20.68
C TYR A 471 -35.85 35.26 -21.24
N GLY A 472 -36.57 34.32 -20.62
CA GLY A 472 -36.71 32.95 -21.09
C GLY A 472 -36.82 31.95 -19.95
N SER A 473 -36.51 30.69 -20.23
CA SER A 473 -36.49 29.61 -19.23
C SER A 473 -35.16 28.86 -19.23
N ALA A 474 -34.76 28.39 -18.04
CA ALA A 474 -33.60 27.55 -17.83
C ALA A 474 -33.93 26.46 -16.81
N THR A 475 -33.21 25.35 -16.84
CA THR A 475 -33.31 24.27 -15.86
C THR A 475 -32.00 24.17 -15.11
N ILE A 476 -32.06 24.31 -13.78
CA ILE A 476 -30.92 24.11 -12.91
C ILE A 476 -30.87 22.65 -12.50
N THR A 477 -29.78 21.97 -12.85
CA THR A 477 -29.50 20.59 -12.42
C THR A 477 -28.59 20.61 -11.21
N VAL A 478 -29.06 20.00 -10.12
CA VAL A 478 -28.39 19.93 -8.83
C VAL A 478 -27.93 18.51 -8.56
N LYS A 479 -26.67 18.35 -8.13
CA LYS A 479 -26.07 17.07 -7.77
C LYS A 479 -25.44 17.15 -6.38
N VAL A 480 -25.40 16.00 -5.71
CA VAL A 480 -24.63 15.80 -4.48
C VAL A 480 -23.64 14.68 -4.76
N ALA A 481 -22.35 14.97 -4.62
CA ALA A 481 -21.31 13.95 -4.78
C ALA A 481 -21.38 12.94 -3.62
N GLU A 482 -20.72 11.79 -3.78
CA GLU A 482 -20.56 10.89 -2.66
C GLU A 482 -19.74 11.56 -1.54
N GLY A 483 -20.11 11.27 -0.29
CA GLY A 483 -19.40 11.73 0.89
C GLY A 483 -18.57 10.63 1.52
N THR A 484 -18.07 10.91 2.72
CA THR A 484 -17.37 9.93 3.56
C THR A 484 -18.27 8.72 3.86
N ASN A 485 -19.51 8.98 4.29
CA ASN A 485 -20.41 7.97 4.84
C ASN A 485 -21.64 7.65 3.98
N TYR A 486 -21.87 8.42 2.90
CA TYR A 486 -23.07 8.30 2.07
C TYR A 486 -22.72 8.22 0.59
N THR A 487 -23.44 7.38 -0.16
CA THR A 487 -23.34 7.29 -1.62
C THR A 487 -23.98 8.51 -2.30
N ALA A 488 -23.63 8.78 -3.56
CA ALA A 488 -24.22 9.88 -4.33
C ALA A 488 -25.69 9.57 -4.71
N PRO A 489 -26.67 10.43 -4.37
CA PRO A 489 -28.05 10.28 -4.82
C PRO A 489 -28.23 10.72 -6.28
N SER A 490 -29.37 10.36 -6.88
CA SER A 490 -29.78 10.87 -8.18
C SER A 490 -29.92 12.39 -8.19
N SER A 491 -29.56 13.02 -9.31
CA SER A 491 -29.66 14.47 -9.49
C SER A 491 -31.12 14.95 -9.43
N LYS A 492 -31.32 16.21 -9.05
CA LYS A 492 -32.63 16.88 -9.05
C LYS A 492 -32.58 18.12 -9.93
N THR A 493 -33.74 18.57 -10.39
CA THR A 493 -33.85 19.77 -11.23
C THR A 493 -34.77 20.80 -10.59
N CYS A 494 -34.51 22.07 -10.92
CA CYS A 494 -35.40 23.19 -10.62
C CYS A 494 -35.61 24.01 -11.90
N SER A 495 -36.86 24.21 -12.29
CA SER A 495 -37.22 25.00 -13.47
C SER A 495 -37.21 26.49 -13.14
N VAL A 496 -36.47 27.28 -13.90
CA VAL A 496 -36.33 28.73 -13.71
C VAL A 496 -37.01 29.45 -14.86
N THR A 497 -37.95 30.33 -14.53
CA THR A 497 -38.57 31.26 -15.48
C THR A 497 -38.05 32.67 -15.20
N VAL A 498 -37.50 33.33 -16.21
CA VAL A 498 -36.96 34.67 -16.11
C VAL A 498 -37.81 35.62 -16.94
N ASN A 499 -38.53 36.52 -16.27
CA ASN A 499 -39.30 37.61 -16.85
C ASN A 499 -38.50 38.90 -16.80
N LEU A 500 -37.34 38.89 -17.48
CA LEU A 500 -36.45 40.04 -17.53
C LEU A 500 -36.55 40.74 -18.88
N PHE A 501 -37.19 41.90 -18.87
CA PHE A 501 -37.49 42.67 -20.07
C PHE A 501 -36.52 43.84 -20.22
N ASN A 502 -36.05 44.05 -21.46
CA ASN A 502 -35.19 45.18 -21.80
C ASN A 502 -36.02 46.48 -21.86
N ALA A 503 -35.51 47.57 -21.29
CA ALA A 503 -36.19 48.87 -21.31
C ALA A 503 -36.37 49.42 -22.74
N THR A 504 -35.49 49.06 -23.69
CA THR A 504 -35.70 49.35 -25.10
C THR A 504 -36.64 48.31 -25.71
N LEU A 505 -37.88 48.70 -26.03
CA LEU A 505 -38.90 47.81 -26.59
C LEU A 505 -38.40 46.97 -27.77
N ASN A 506 -37.69 47.60 -28.72
CA ASN A 506 -37.20 46.94 -29.93
C ASN A 506 -36.20 45.80 -29.63
N SER A 507 -35.50 45.86 -28.50
CA SER A 507 -34.52 44.86 -28.04
C SER A 507 -35.18 43.60 -27.44
N ASN A 508 -36.50 43.59 -27.30
CA ASN A 508 -37.25 42.44 -26.80
C ASN A 508 -37.83 41.60 -27.94
N THR A 509 -37.92 40.29 -27.76
CA THR A 509 -38.71 39.44 -28.66
C THR A 509 -40.20 39.72 -28.49
N TRP A 510 -41.02 39.39 -29.50
CA TRP A 510 -42.48 39.49 -29.35
C TRP A 510 -43.02 38.62 -28.21
N ALA A 511 -42.41 37.45 -27.96
CA ALA A 511 -42.74 36.59 -26.81
C ALA A 511 -42.46 37.27 -25.45
N ALA A 512 -41.33 37.99 -25.33
CA ALA A 512 -41.01 38.77 -24.13
C ALA A 512 -42.03 39.91 -23.91
N ILE A 513 -42.42 40.60 -24.99
CA ILE A 513 -43.45 41.66 -24.93
C ILE A 513 -44.80 41.09 -24.48
N LYS A 514 -45.20 39.95 -25.04
CA LYS A 514 -46.40 39.23 -24.61
C LYS A 514 -46.34 38.87 -23.13
N ALA A 515 -45.22 38.33 -22.67
CA ALA A 515 -45.06 37.92 -21.28
C ALA A 515 -45.11 39.11 -20.31
N ALA A 516 -44.50 40.25 -20.67
CA ALA A 516 -44.64 41.49 -19.89
C ALA A 516 -46.09 41.97 -19.87
N SER A 517 -46.80 41.86 -21.00
CA SER A 517 -48.22 42.23 -21.08
C SER A 517 -49.11 41.31 -20.24
N ASP A 518 -48.91 39.99 -20.33
CA ASP A 518 -49.63 38.97 -19.54
C ASP A 518 -49.39 39.16 -18.04
N ALA A 519 -48.16 39.52 -17.65
CA ALA A 519 -47.81 39.81 -16.27
C ALA A 519 -48.35 41.16 -15.75
N GLY A 520 -48.91 41.99 -16.64
CA GLY A 520 -49.33 43.36 -16.30
C GLY A 520 -48.17 44.32 -16.04
N ASP A 521 -46.95 43.97 -16.46
CA ASP A 521 -45.71 44.69 -16.16
C ASP A 521 -45.25 45.59 -17.31
N ALA A 522 -45.86 45.47 -18.50
CA ALA A 522 -45.45 46.20 -19.71
C ALA A 522 -45.37 47.73 -19.50
N ALA A 523 -46.29 48.33 -18.74
CA ALA A 523 -46.30 49.77 -18.44
C ALA A 523 -45.20 50.20 -17.45
N ASN A 524 -44.60 49.27 -16.70
CA ASN A 524 -43.45 49.53 -15.83
C ASN A 524 -42.11 49.41 -16.59
N VAL A 525 -42.12 48.80 -17.78
CA VAL A 525 -40.91 48.57 -18.59
C VAL A 525 -40.82 49.55 -19.76
N TRP A 526 -41.95 49.85 -20.42
CA TRP A 526 -42.03 50.65 -21.64
C TRP A 526 -43.00 51.81 -21.51
N SER A 527 -42.89 52.77 -22.43
CA SER A 527 -43.74 53.95 -22.51
C SER A 527 -44.62 53.96 -23.77
N VAL A 528 -45.71 54.72 -23.70
CA VAL A 528 -46.53 55.01 -24.88
C VAL A 528 -45.68 55.73 -25.94
N GLY A 529 -45.74 55.27 -27.18
CA GLY A 529 -44.94 55.79 -28.29
C GLY A 529 -43.67 54.98 -28.61
N ASP A 530 -43.20 54.12 -27.70
CA ASP A 530 -42.06 53.22 -27.92
C ASP A 530 -42.30 52.31 -29.13
N THR A 531 -41.24 52.07 -29.91
CA THR A 531 -41.31 51.41 -31.21
C THR A 531 -40.66 50.03 -31.23
N LYS A 532 -41.27 49.11 -32.00
CA LYS A 532 -40.70 47.82 -32.38
C LYS A 532 -40.77 47.64 -33.89
N SER A 533 -39.63 47.40 -34.50
CA SER A 533 -39.53 47.21 -35.94
C SER A 533 -40.14 45.88 -36.36
N ILE A 534 -40.90 45.92 -37.46
CA ILE A 534 -41.49 44.75 -38.12
C ILE A 534 -41.25 44.84 -39.63
N ARG A 535 -41.46 43.71 -40.31
CA ARG A 535 -41.44 43.60 -41.77
C ARG A 535 -42.82 43.15 -42.25
N ILE A 536 -43.49 43.97 -43.05
CA ILE A 536 -44.71 43.53 -43.74
C ILE A 536 -44.29 42.94 -45.09
N ASN A 537 -44.68 41.70 -45.34
CA ASN A 537 -44.28 41.00 -46.55
C ASN A 537 -45.40 40.11 -47.08
N GLY A 538 -45.75 40.28 -48.35
CA GLY A 538 -46.81 39.56 -49.02
C GLY A 538 -47.95 40.46 -49.49
N LYS A 539 -48.99 39.82 -50.02
CA LYS A 539 -50.14 40.49 -50.60
C LYS A 539 -51.14 40.91 -49.50
N VAL A 540 -51.69 42.11 -49.62
CA VAL A 540 -52.81 42.63 -48.83
C VAL A 540 -53.83 43.18 -49.83
N GLY A 541 -54.95 42.48 -49.97
CA GLY A 541 -55.87 42.69 -51.08
C GLY A 541 -55.18 42.48 -52.43
N ASN A 542 -55.09 43.55 -53.22
CA ASN A 542 -54.44 43.62 -54.53
C ASN A 542 -53.04 44.25 -54.49
N PHE A 543 -52.63 44.79 -53.34
CA PHE A 543 -51.32 45.41 -53.17
C PHE A 543 -50.31 44.40 -52.60
N THR A 544 -49.06 44.46 -53.05
CA THR A 544 -47.99 43.58 -52.53
C THR A 544 -46.97 44.43 -51.78
N PHE A 545 -46.83 44.17 -50.48
CA PHE A 545 -45.71 44.68 -49.69
C PHE A 545 -44.51 43.77 -49.91
N SER A 546 -43.39 44.36 -50.33
CA SER A 546 -42.14 43.64 -50.57
C SER A 546 -41.15 43.97 -49.45
N ASN A 547 -41.17 43.19 -48.37
CA ASN A 547 -40.34 43.41 -47.17
C ASN A 547 -40.37 44.85 -46.63
N GLN A 548 -41.56 45.47 -46.58
CA GLN A 548 -41.71 46.83 -46.09
C GLN A 548 -41.26 46.93 -44.62
N SER A 549 -40.18 47.69 -44.39
CA SER A 549 -39.71 48.01 -43.04
C SER A 549 -40.59 49.10 -42.44
N ILE A 550 -41.10 48.85 -41.25
CA ILE A 550 -42.04 49.75 -40.57
C ILE A 550 -42.01 49.44 -39.07
N ASP A 551 -42.18 50.47 -38.25
CA ASP A 551 -42.27 50.28 -36.81
C ASP A 551 -43.73 50.18 -36.36
N ALA A 552 -44.02 49.19 -35.52
CA ALA A 552 -45.18 49.22 -34.65
C ALA A 552 -44.86 50.10 -33.43
N PHE A 553 -45.81 50.87 -32.92
CA PHE A 553 -45.59 51.70 -31.73
C PHE A 553 -46.71 51.56 -30.72
N ILE A 554 -46.39 51.66 -29.43
CA ILE A 554 -47.37 51.51 -28.34
C ILE A 554 -48.33 52.70 -28.37
N VAL A 555 -49.63 52.42 -28.43
CA VAL A 555 -50.70 53.44 -28.33
C VAL A 555 -51.35 53.50 -26.95
N GLY A 556 -51.16 52.46 -26.13
CA GLY A 556 -51.65 52.40 -24.76
C GLY A 556 -51.44 51.03 -24.11
N PHE A 557 -51.54 50.99 -22.79
CA PHE A 557 -51.51 49.76 -21.99
C PHE A 557 -52.87 49.55 -21.34
N ASN A 558 -53.39 48.32 -21.36
CA ASN A 558 -54.69 47.96 -20.79
C ASN A 558 -55.82 48.94 -21.17
N HIS A 559 -55.82 49.35 -22.44
CA HIS A 559 -56.76 50.35 -22.92
C HIS A 559 -58.19 49.86 -22.74
N ASN A 560 -59.02 50.66 -22.06
CA ASN A 560 -60.43 50.37 -21.83
C ASN A 560 -60.68 48.94 -21.31
N SER A 561 -59.80 48.45 -20.42
CA SER A 561 -59.71 47.02 -20.08
C SER A 561 -60.99 46.40 -19.51
N GLY A 562 -61.88 47.20 -18.92
CA GLY A 562 -63.19 46.74 -18.44
C GLY A 562 -64.15 46.31 -19.56
N LYS A 563 -63.92 46.78 -20.80
CA LYS A 563 -64.72 46.44 -21.99
C LYS A 563 -63.92 45.69 -23.05
N GLU A 564 -62.64 45.98 -23.19
CA GLU A 564 -61.79 45.47 -24.28
C GLU A 564 -60.84 44.33 -23.86
N GLY A 565 -60.83 44.01 -22.56
CA GLY A 565 -59.99 42.99 -21.94
C GLY A 565 -58.68 43.56 -21.35
N GLY A 566 -58.26 43.01 -20.21
CA GLY A 566 -57.01 43.41 -19.53
C GLY A 566 -55.76 42.74 -20.10
N GLN A 567 -54.60 43.08 -19.52
CA GLN A 567 -53.28 42.52 -19.82
C GLN A 567 -52.90 42.60 -21.31
N ARG A 568 -53.18 43.74 -21.94
CA ARG A 568 -52.94 44.00 -23.36
C ARG A 568 -52.07 45.23 -23.54
N THR A 569 -51.01 45.07 -24.32
CA THR A 569 -50.24 46.21 -24.83
C THR A 569 -50.76 46.50 -26.23
N HIS A 570 -51.34 47.68 -26.42
CA HIS A 570 -51.94 48.07 -27.69
C HIS A 570 -50.92 48.80 -28.54
N PHE A 571 -50.87 48.44 -29.82
CA PHE A 571 -49.96 48.99 -30.81
C PHE A 571 -50.72 49.56 -32.00
N ALA A 572 -50.11 50.50 -32.71
CA ALA A 572 -50.46 50.86 -34.08
C ALA A 572 -49.33 50.42 -35.02
N ILE A 573 -49.69 49.93 -36.22
CA ILE A 573 -48.76 49.58 -37.29
C ILE A 573 -48.50 50.84 -38.12
N GLY A 574 -47.38 51.52 -37.84
CA GLY A 574 -46.94 52.60 -38.72
C GLY A 574 -46.17 53.72 -38.07
N LYS A 575 -44.85 53.57 -37.97
CA LYS A 575 -43.89 54.67 -38.08
C LYS A 575 -42.78 54.34 -39.07
N ILE A 576 -42.31 55.34 -39.80
CA ILE A 576 -41.08 55.27 -40.60
C ILE A 576 -40.28 56.54 -40.32
N SER A 577 -39.05 56.39 -39.85
CA SER A 577 -38.20 57.52 -39.42
C SER A 577 -38.91 58.45 -38.41
N GLY A 578 -39.60 57.86 -37.43
CA GLY A 578 -40.31 58.58 -36.37
C GLY A 578 -41.66 59.20 -36.75
N LYS A 579 -41.98 59.33 -38.05
CA LYS A 579 -43.28 59.84 -38.52
C LYS A 579 -44.33 58.75 -38.52
N MET A 580 -45.54 59.04 -38.04
CA MET A 580 -46.69 58.14 -38.16
C MET A 580 -47.03 57.95 -39.64
N VAL A 581 -47.23 56.70 -40.08
CA VAL A 581 -47.54 56.40 -41.49
C VAL A 581 -48.80 55.56 -41.60
N ALA A 582 -49.52 55.71 -42.72
CA ALA A 582 -50.59 54.82 -43.11
C ALA A 582 -50.17 53.98 -44.32
N LEU A 583 -50.61 52.73 -44.34
CA LEU A 583 -50.43 51.82 -45.46
C LEU A 583 -51.39 52.23 -46.58
N CYS A 584 -50.90 52.36 -47.81
CA CYS A 584 -51.72 52.77 -48.96
C CYS A 584 -51.54 51.74 -50.08
N ASP A 585 -52.61 51.47 -50.83
CA ASP A 585 -52.48 50.71 -52.07
C ASP A 585 -52.21 51.66 -53.27
N ASN A 586 -52.20 51.09 -54.48
CA ASN A 586 -52.02 51.83 -55.72
C ASN A 586 -53.25 52.65 -56.14
N GLN A 587 -54.37 52.54 -55.41
CA GLN A 587 -55.64 53.19 -55.72
C GLN A 587 -56.01 54.27 -54.69
N TYR A 588 -55.10 54.65 -53.80
CA TYR A 588 -55.30 55.71 -52.82
C TYR A 588 -55.93 56.97 -53.44
N SER A 589 -57.00 57.49 -52.81
CA SER A 589 -57.84 58.61 -53.26
C SER A 589 -58.59 58.39 -54.58
N ASN A 590 -58.86 57.13 -54.94
CA ASN A 590 -59.78 56.78 -56.02
C ASN A 590 -60.92 55.88 -55.50
N GLU A 591 -62.09 56.04 -56.12
CA GLU A 591 -63.24 55.15 -55.88
C GLU A 591 -63.02 53.75 -56.44
N GLN A 592 -63.34 52.73 -55.66
CA GLN A 592 -63.19 51.32 -56.00
C GLN A 592 -64.50 50.56 -55.82
N THR A 593 -64.93 49.89 -56.89
CA THR A 593 -66.17 49.10 -56.95
C THR A 593 -65.92 47.58 -56.91
N SER A 594 -64.66 47.16 -56.78
CA SER A 594 -64.24 45.76 -56.68
C SER A 594 -63.44 45.52 -55.39
N SER A 595 -63.34 44.25 -54.98
CA SER A 595 -62.65 43.86 -53.75
C SER A 595 -61.13 43.90 -53.88
N GLY A 596 -60.45 43.99 -52.73
CA GLY A 596 -58.99 43.94 -52.64
C GLY A 596 -58.29 45.30 -52.60
N TYR A 597 -59.01 46.40 -52.53
CA TYR A 597 -58.43 47.73 -52.30
C TYR A 597 -58.63 48.16 -50.85
N PHE A 598 -57.93 49.21 -50.42
CA PHE A 598 -57.98 49.71 -49.04
C PHE A 598 -59.20 50.62 -48.81
N ASN A 599 -60.36 50.17 -49.29
CA ASN A 599 -61.67 50.77 -49.14
C ASN A 599 -62.50 50.07 -48.06
N MET A 600 -63.40 50.82 -47.42
CA MET A 600 -64.28 50.29 -46.39
C MET A 600 -65.25 49.25 -46.96
N ASN A 601 -65.87 49.53 -48.12
CA ASN A 601 -66.78 48.64 -48.85
C ASN A 601 -66.61 48.79 -50.36
N THR A 602 -67.04 47.81 -51.17
CA THR A 602 -66.97 47.88 -52.64
C THR A 602 -68.11 48.70 -53.27
N SER A 603 -68.80 49.50 -52.45
CA SER A 603 -69.87 50.42 -52.84
C SER A 603 -69.83 51.62 -51.89
N ARG A 604 -70.48 52.74 -52.27
CA ARG A 604 -70.64 53.93 -51.43
C ARG A 604 -71.67 53.68 -50.31
N SER A 605 -71.58 52.56 -49.60
CA SER A 605 -72.52 52.20 -48.54
C SER A 605 -71.80 51.89 -47.24
N ASN A 606 -72.32 52.39 -46.12
CA ASN A 606 -71.90 52.01 -44.77
C ASN A 606 -72.84 51.00 -44.10
N VAL A 607 -73.81 50.46 -44.83
CA VAL A 607 -74.74 49.43 -44.34
C VAL A 607 -73.96 48.21 -43.88
N GLY A 608 -74.36 47.66 -42.73
CA GLY A 608 -73.66 46.58 -42.03
C GLY A 608 -72.53 47.05 -41.11
N GLY A 609 -72.31 48.36 -41.01
CA GLY A 609 -71.35 49.01 -40.11
C GLY A 609 -69.95 48.42 -40.19
N TRP A 610 -69.15 48.59 -39.13
CA TRP A 610 -67.79 48.04 -39.06
C TRP A 610 -67.76 46.52 -39.27
N ASN A 611 -68.67 45.79 -38.61
CA ASN A 611 -68.73 44.33 -38.60
C ASN A 611 -68.69 43.69 -39.99
N SER A 612 -69.38 44.30 -40.96
CA SER A 612 -69.57 43.73 -42.30
C SER A 612 -68.59 44.28 -43.35
N THR A 613 -67.73 45.25 -42.99
CA THR A 613 -66.88 45.94 -43.97
C THR A 613 -65.93 45.01 -44.73
N ASN A 614 -65.68 45.35 -46.00
CA ASN A 614 -64.56 44.79 -46.77
C ASN A 614 -63.22 45.00 -46.03
N MET A 615 -63.02 46.18 -45.44
CA MET A 615 -61.82 46.51 -44.69
C MET A 615 -61.57 45.53 -43.53
N ARG A 616 -62.54 45.35 -42.62
CA ARG A 616 -62.41 44.46 -41.46
C ARG A 616 -62.14 43.01 -41.88
N ARG A 617 -62.90 42.53 -42.88
CA ARG A 617 -62.96 41.11 -43.25
C ARG A 617 -61.82 40.71 -44.19
N ASN A 618 -61.66 41.43 -45.30
CA ASN A 618 -60.83 41.00 -46.43
C ASN A 618 -59.49 41.75 -46.53
N ILE A 619 -59.38 42.94 -45.94
CA ILE A 619 -58.11 43.70 -45.94
C ILE A 619 -57.34 43.45 -44.65
N LEU A 620 -57.97 43.62 -43.49
CA LEU A 620 -57.36 43.33 -42.20
C LEU A 620 -57.27 41.83 -41.93
N GLY A 621 -58.30 41.05 -42.28
CA GLY A 621 -58.29 39.59 -42.16
C GLY A 621 -58.95 39.00 -40.92
N ASN A 622 -59.88 39.72 -40.28
CA ASN A 622 -60.55 39.25 -39.05
C ASN A 622 -61.57 38.12 -39.26
N THR A 623 -61.65 37.52 -40.45
CA THR A 623 -62.41 36.28 -40.68
C THR A 623 -61.64 35.02 -40.30
N GLY A 624 -60.32 35.13 -40.07
CA GLY A 624 -59.48 34.06 -39.55
C GLY A 624 -58.79 34.43 -38.24
N THR A 625 -57.67 33.77 -37.95
CA THR A 625 -56.90 33.97 -36.71
C THR A 625 -55.43 34.23 -37.03
N PRO A 626 -54.61 34.75 -36.10
CA PRO A 626 -53.18 34.93 -36.35
C PRO A 626 -52.43 33.63 -36.69
N THR A 627 -52.91 32.49 -36.19
CA THR A 627 -52.38 31.15 -36.47
C THR A 627 -52.88 30.55 -37.79
N SER A 628 -54.02 31.02 -38.30
CA SER A 628 -54.58 30.62 -39.60
C SER A 628 -55.17 31.86 -40.30
N PRO A 629 -54.30 32.79 -40.76
CA PRO A 629 -54.76 34.05 -41.31
C PRO A 629 -55.30 33.83 -42.73
N PRO A 630 -56.40 34.49 -43.13
CA PRO A 630 -56.88 34.40 -44.50
C PRO A 630 -55.83 34.93 -45.47
N ALA A 631 -55.62 34.25 -46.59
CA ALA A 631 -54.63 34.65 -47.59
C ALA A 631 -54.90 36.07 -48.12
N ASN A 632 -53.83 36.78 -48.49
CA ASN A 632 -53.88 38.13 -49.04
C ASN A 632 -54.47 39.19 -48.07
N THR A 633 -54.28 39.03 -46.76
CA THR A 633 -54.72 40.00 -45.74
C THR A 633 -53.53 40.63 -45.03
N LEU A 634 -53.73 41.77 -44.37
CA LEU A 634 -52.70 42.38 -43.52
C LEU A 634 -52.29 41.43 -42.41
N LEU A 635 -53.24 40.71 -41.80
CA LEU A 635 -52.93 39.69 -40.79
C LEU A 635 -51.98 38.63 -41.35
N ALA A 636 -52.17 38.14 -42.58
CA ALA A 636 -51.26 37.18 -43.21
C ALA A 636 -49.87 37.77 -43.53
N ALA A 637 -49.79 39.06 -43.85
CA ALA A 637 -48.56 39.74 -44.24
C ALA A 637 -47.68 40.19 -43.05
N LEU A 638 -48.17 40.13 -41.81
CA LEU A 638 -47.39 40.41 -40.60
C LEU A 638 -46.33 39.33 -40.33
N PRO A 639 -45.25 39.61 -39.58
CA PRO A 639 -44.30 38.59 -39.14
C PRO A 639 -44.95 37.47 -38.33
N SER A 640 -44.50 36.22 -38.52
CA SER A 640 -45.08 35.05 -37.83
C SER A 640 -44.88 35.07 -36.32
N ASP A 641 -43.75 35.59 -35.83
CA ASP A 641 -43.43 35.74 -34.41
C ASP A 641 -44.31 36.82 -33.74
N LEU A 642 -44.67 37.89 -34.45
CA LEU A 642 -45.71 38.82 -34.02
C LEU A 642 -47.08 38.13 -33.98
N ARG A 643 -47.49 37.46 -35.04
CA ARG A 643 -48.81 36.77 -35.08
C ARG A 643 -48.96 35.77 -33.95
N ALA A 644 -47.89 35.06 -33.60
CA ALA A 644 -47.89 34.09 -32.50
C ALA A 644 -48.25 34.69 -31.13
N VAL A 645 -48.12 36.01 -30.95
CA VAL A 645 -48.39 36.68 -29.67
C VAL A 645 -49.63 37.57 -29.68
N MET A 646 -50.26 37.78 -30.84
CA MET A 646 -51.40 38.68 -30.96
C MET A 646 -52.59 38.20 -30.11
N LYS A 647 -53.22 39.14 -29.41
CA LYS A 647 -54.45 38.93 -28.63
C LYS A 647 -55.63 39.56 -29.37
N SER A 648 -56.76 38.88 -29.34
CA SER A 648 -58.01 39.49 -29.77
C SER A 648 -58.43 40.59 -28.80
N VAL A 649 -59.11 41.60 -29.32
CA VAL A 649 -59.65 42.74 -28.57
C VAL A 649 -61.13 42.88 -28.89
N THR A 650 -61.94 43.05 -27.85
CA THR A 650 -63.36 43.37 -28.03
C THR A 650 -63.47 44.85 -28.40
N LYS A 651 -64.02 45.17 -29.58
CA LYS A 651 -64.20 46.54 -30.07
C LYS A 651 -65.68 46.86 -30.21
N TYR A 652 -66.09 48.02 -29.68
CA TYR A 652 -67.47 48.51 -29.74
C TYR A 652 -67.58 49.62 -30.76
N THR A 653 -68.43 49.47 -31.77
CA THR A 653 -68.64 50.43 -32.88
C THR A 653 -70.03 50.22 -33.45
N ASP A 654 -70.56 51.18 -34.21
CA ASP A 654 -71.75 50.93 -35.01
C ASP A 654 -71.51 49.79 -36.03
N ASN A 655 -72.17 48.66 -35.80
CA ASN A 655 -72.08 47.45 -36.63
C ASN A 655 -73.33 47.24 -37.50
N THR A 656 -74.23 48.23 -37.56
CA THR A 656 -75.39 48.24 -38.45
C THR A 656 -75.23 49.28 -39.54
N GLY A 657 -74.65 50.44 -39.23
CA GLY A 657 -74.50 51.58 -40.13
C GLY A 657 -75.84 52.16 -40.59
N ASN A 658 -75.95 52.46 -41.89
CA ASN A 658 -77.18 52.94 -42.54
C ASN A 658 -77.69 54.29 -42.02
N GLY A 659 -76.80 55.25 -41.78
CA GLY A 659 -77.18 56.59 -41.31
C GLY A 659 -78.03 56.54 -40.03
N SER A 660 -77.59 55.75 -39.05
CA SER A 660 -78.31 55.56 -37.79
C SER A 660 -77.53 56.10 -36.59
N ASN A 661 -78.28 56.62 -35.62
CA ASN A 661 -77.74 57.15 -34.37
C ASN A 661 -78.46 56.50 -33.17
N VAL A 662 -78.39 55.17 -33.09
CA VAL A 662 -79.16 54.35 -32.14
C VAL A 662 -78.22 53.49 -31.29
N ALA A 663 -78.49 53.41 -29.99
CA ALA A 663 -77.62 52.70 -29.04
C ALA A 663 -77.48 51.20 -29.35
N GLY A 664 -78.56 50.56 -29.78
CA GLY A 664 -78.59 49.13 -30.12
C GLY A 664 -77.70 48.73 -31.30
N ASN A 665 -77.28 49.69 -32.13
CA ASN A 665 -76.37 49.43 -33.26
C ASN A 665 -74.89 49.39 -32.83
N VAL A 666 -74.56 49.99 -31.69
CA VAL A 666 -73.23 49.93 -31.10
C VAL A 666 -73.06 48.60 -30.38
N THR A 667 -72.46 47.64 -31.08
CA THR A 667 -72.28 46.28 -30.58
C THR A 667 -70.80 45.88 -30.61
N ALA A 668 -70.48 44.75 -29.97
CA ALA A 668 -69.12 44.25 -29.89
C ALA A 668 -68.73 43.47 -31.17
N THR A 669 -67.49 43.66 -31.59
CA THR A 669 -66.76 42.78 -32.51
C THR A 669 -65.51 42.27 -31.81
N THR A 670 -65.02 41.09 -32.21
CA THR A 670 -63.75 40.55 -31.72
C THR A 670 -62.74 40.62 -32.85
N ASP A 671 -61.71 41.43 -32.67
CA ASP A 671 -60.75 41.77 -33.72
C ASP A 671 -59.31 41.51 -33.27
N TYR A 672 -58.48 40.99 -34.17
CA TYR A 672 -57.03 40.91 -34.00
C TYR A 672 -56.33 42.13 -34.60
N LEU A 673 -56.92 42.70 -35.65
CA LEU A 673 -56.54 43.98 -36.25
C LEU A 673 -57.78 44.87 -36.35
N TRP A 674 -57.68 46.13 -35.99
CA TRP A 674 -58.79 47.08 -36.10
C TRP A 674 -58.32 48.40 -36.69
N LEU A 675 -59.24 49.16 -37.30
CA LEU A 675 -59.02 50.60 -37.46
C LEU A 675 -59.45 51.31 -36.19
N PHE A 676 -58.81 52.43 -35.85
CA PHE A 676 -59.24 53.24 -34.70
C PHE A 676 -60.64 53.82 -34.91
N ALA A 677 -61.39 54.04 -33.83
CA ALA A 677 -62.67 54.74 -33.88
C ALA A 677 -62.48 56.25 -33.69
N GLU A 678 -63.49 57.05 -34.06
CA GLU A 678 -63.45 58.50 -33.90
C GLU A 678 -63.12 58.93 -32.46
N PHE A 679 -63.86 58.40 -31.48
CA PHE A 679 -63.66 58.76 -30.08
C PHE A 679 -62.29 58.29 -29.57
N GLU A 680 -61.80 57.14 -30.03
CA GLU A 680 -60.49 56.61 -29.67
C GLU A 680 -59.32 57.51 -30.10
N VAL A 681 -59.50 58.26 -31.19
CA VAL A 681 -58.48 59.19 -31.73
C VAL A 681 -58.67 60.60 -31.18
N PHE A 682 -59.90 61.11 -31.19
CA PHE A 682 -60.18 62.51 -30.90
C PHE A 682 -60.53 62.78 -29.44
N GLY A 683 -60.96 61.77 -28.69
CA GLY A 683 -61.51 61.93 -27.32
C GLY A 683 -62.86 62.64 -27.30
N ALA A 684 -63.46 62.86 -28.46
CA ALA A 684 -64.74 63.51 -28.67
C ALA A 684 -65.43 62.88 -29.88
N ARG A 685 -66.76 63.00 -29.92
CA ARG A 685 -67.59 62.53 -31.04
C ARG A 685 -67.97 63.70 -31.94
N TYR A 686 -67.89 63.50 -33.25
CA TYR A 686 -68.32 64.44 -34.29
C TYR A 686 -69.29 63.79 -35.29
N TYR A 687 -68.87 62.72 -35.96
CA TYR A 687 -69.56 62.06 -37.07
C TYR A 687 -69.93 60.60 -36.77
N ALA A 688 -69.41 59.99 -35.71
CA ALA A 688 -69.80 58.63 -35.32
C ALA A 688 -71.22 58.57 -34.72
N ASN A 689 -71.76 57.35 -34.59
CA ASN A 689 -72.92 57.10 -33.74
C ASN A 689 -72.60 57.55 -32.30
N GLN A 690 -73.44 58.40 -31.73
CA GLN A 690 -73.19 59.07 -30.45
C GLN A 690 -73.03 58.11 -29.27
N TYR A 691 -73.53 56.88 -29.39
CA TYR A 691 -73.44 55.89 -28.32
C TYR A 691 -72.10 55.15 -28.33
N GLU A 692 -71.26 55.31 -29.37
CA GLU A 692 -69.90 54.76 -29.39
C GLU A 692 -69.05 55.27 -28.22
N GLN A 693 -69.16 56.57 -27.89
CA GLN A 693 -68.40 57.19 -26.80
C GLN A 693 -68.69 56.59 -25.42
N ASN A 694 -69.85 55.93 -25.24
CA ASN A 694 -70.19 55.27 -23.97
C ASN A 694 -69.42 53.96 -23.77
N SER A 695 -68.79 53.43 -24.81
CA SER A 695 -68.10 52.13 -24.81
C SER A 695 -66.65 52.19 -25.28
N GLN A 696 -66.15 53.36 -25.63
CA GLN A 696 -64.78 53.60 -26.08
C GLN A 696 -64.06 54.54 -25.09
N ALA A 697 -62.73 54.52 -25.10
CA ALA A 697 -61.89 55.51 -24.44
C ALA A 697 -60.92 56.11 -25.45
N GLN A 698 -60.38 57.31 -25.21
CA GLN A 698 -59.30 57.83 -26.05
C GLN A 698 -58.00 57.05 -25.80
N TYR A 699 -57.25 56.70 -26.85
CA TYR A 699 -55.93 56.09 -26.67
C TYR A 699 -54.95 57.09 -26.05
N ALA A 700 -54.14 56.59 -25.11
CA ALA A 700 -53.15 57.37 -24.37
C ALA A 700 -52.17 58.13 -25.29
N TYR A 701 -51.84 57.54 -26.44
CA TYR A 701 -51.00 58.20 -27.44
C TYR A 701 -51.62 59.50 -27.96
N PHE A 702 -52.91 59.49 -28.31
CA PHE A 702 -53.57 60.68 -28.83
C PHE A 702 -53.96 61.67 -27.71
N SER A 703 -54.32 61.18 -26.53
CA SER A 703 -54.62 62.06 -25.38
C SER A 703 -53.38 62.83 -24.88
N ALA A 704 -52.17 62.29 -25.11
CA ALA A 704 -50.92 62.97 -24.85
C ALA A 704 -50.58 64.10 -25.86
N GLY A 705 -51.47 64.39 -26.82
CA GLY A 705 -51.28 65.47 -27.80
C GLY A 705 -50.39 65.12 -29.00
N ASN A 706 -50.08 63.83 -29.21
CA ASN A 706 -49.33 63.41 -30.39
C ASN A 706 -50.12 63.69 -31.68
N SER A 707 -49.39 64.00 -32.76
CA SER A 707 -49.99 64.30 -34.07
C SER A 707 -50.81 63.12 -34.62
N ARG A 708 -51.95 63.46 -35.21
CA ARG A 708 -52.87 62.53 -35.90
C ARG A 708 -52.60 62.47 -37.41
N VAL A 709 -51.69 63.30 -37.91
CA VAL A 709 -51.30 63.32 -39.33
C VAL A 709 -50.50 62.06 -39.64
N ALA A 710 -50.99 61.29 -40.61
CA ALA A 710 -50.29 60.15 -41.17
C ALA A 710 -49.64 60.51 -42.50
N TYR A 711 -48.49 59.90 -42.80
CA TYR A 711 -47.81 60.02 -44.08
C TYR A 711 -47.89 58.71 -44.88
N LYS A 712 -47.76 58.79 -46.20
CA LYS A 712 -47.74 57.61 -47.06
C LYS A 712 -46.54 56.72 -46.71
N HIS A 713 -46.75 55.43 -46.45
CA HIS A 713 -45.66 54.50 -46.11
C HIS A 713 -44.53 54.44 -47.17
N SER A 714 -44.84 54.66 -48.46
CA SER A 714 -43.87 54.69 -49.56
C SER A 714 -43.27 56.07 -49.84
N SER A 715 -43.77 57.14 -49.19
CA SER A 715 -43.26 58.51 -49.30
C SER A 715 -43.63 59.31 -48.06
N THR A 716 -42.74 59.33 -47.05
CA THR A 716 -42.99 59.97 -45.75
C THR A 716 -42.96 61.50 -45.78
N GLY A 717 -42.86 62.10 -46.97
CA GLY A 717 -43.08 63.53 -47.23
C GLY A 717 -44.51 63.88 -47.61
N THR A 718 -45.36 62.90 -47.94
CA THR A 718 -46.73 63.12 -48.42
C THR A 718 -47.73 62.74 -47.32
N ALA A 719 -48.46 63.73 -46.79
CA ALA A 719 -49.57 63.48 -45.87
C ALA A 719 -50.71 62.75 -46.59
N VAL A 720 -51.36 61.83 -45.88
CA VAL A 720 -52.48 61.04 -46.39
C VAL A 720 -53.63 61.04 -45.39
N TRP A 721 -54.86 60.96 -45.91
CA TRP A 721 -56.02 60.72 -45.07
C TRP A 721 -56.18 59.21 -44.81
N TRP A 722 -56.70 58.85 -43.64
CA TRP A 722 -56.75 57.45 -43.20
C TRP A 722 -58.04 57.09 -42.48
N TRP A 723 -58.53 55.88 -42.71
CA TRP A 723 -59.85 55.42 -42.29
C TRP A 723 -59.98 55.23 -40.78
N LEU A 724 -61.17 55.53 -40.26
CA LEU A 724 -61.64 55.11 -38.95
C LEU A 724 -62.77 54.09 -39.11
N ARG A 725 -62.95 53.19 -38.12
CA ARG A 725 -64.01 52.18 -38.19
C ARG A 725 -65.42 52.72 -37.94
N SER A 726 -65.56 53.94 -37.42
CA SER A 726 -66.85 54.54 -37.09
C SER A 726 -67.65 54.91 -38.35
N ALA A 727 -68.87 54.39 -38.47
CA ALA A 727 -69.80 54.75 -39.55
C ALA A 727 -70.37 56.16 -39.33
N TYR A 728 -70.63 56.90 -40.42
CA TYR A 728 -71.29 58.21 -40.32
C TYR A 728 -72.76 58.04 -39.91
N TYR A 729 -73.16 58.69 -38.82
CA TYR A 729 -74.49 58.49 -38.24
C TYR A 729 -75.64 59.12 -39.04
N ASP A 730 -75.36 60.10 -39.90
CA ASP A 730 -76.38 60.90 -40.60
C ASP A 730 -76.39 60.63 -42.12
N GLY A 731 -75.64 59.63 -42.57
CA GLY A 731 -75.59 59.26 -43.98
C GLY A 731 -75.34 57.78 -44.18
N THR A 732 -75.86 57.24 -45.27
CA THR A 732 -75.79 55.81 -45.59
C THR A 732 -74.52 55.43 -46.34
N ASN A 733 -73.67 56.41 -46.68
CA ASN A 733 -72.63 56.23 -47.69
C ASN A 733 -71.19 56.26 -47.17
N THR A 734 -70.97 56.85 -46.00
CA THR A 734 -69.64 57.29 -45.56
C THR A 734 -69.20 56.66 -44.24
N PHE A 735 -67.89 56.56 -44.07
CA PHE A 735 -67.23 56.26 -42.80
C PHE A 735 -66.37 57.46 -42.38
N CYS A 736 -66.08 57.56 -41.08
CA CYS A 736 -65.22 58.59 -40.54
C CYS A 736 -63.76 58.34 -40.96
N TYR A 737 -62.98 59.39 -41.09
CA TYR A 737 -61.55 59.33 -41.35
C TYR A 737 -60.83 60.52 -40.71
N VAL A 738 -59.50 60.45 -40.66
CA VAL A 738 -58.64 61.57 -40.26
C VAL A 738 -58.01 62.19 -41.49
N ASN A 739 -58.23 63.49 -41.70
CA ASN A 739 -57.75 64.21 -42.87
C ASN A 739 -56.23 64.46 -42.82
N THR A 740 -55.67 64.90 -43.95
CA THR A 740 -54.23 65.15 -44.14
C THR A 740 -53.65 66.19 -43.16
N ASP A 741 -54.48 67.05 -42.57
CA ASP A 741 -54.13 68.02 -41.53
C ASP A 741 -54.39 67.51 -40.09
N GLY A 742 -54.89 66.29 -39.94
CA GLY A 742 -55.21 65.66 -38.66
C GLY A 742 -56.62 65.98 -38.12
N SER A 743 -57.46 66.70 -38.89
CA SER A 743 -58.86 66.95 -38.55
C SER A 743 -59.77 65.74 -38.77
N TYR A 744 -60.98 65.79 -38.21
CA TYR A 744 -62.00 64.75 -38.36
C TYR A 744 -62.85 65.03 -39.61
N THR A 745 -63.11 64.01 -40.42
CA THR A 745 -63.94 64.13 -41.65
C THR A 745 -64.62 62.79 -41.97
N ASN A 746 -65.45 62.72 -43.01
CA ASN A 746 -66.03 61.47 -43.50
C ASN A 746 -66.01 61.42 -45.05
N ASP A 747 -65.86 60.22 -45.63
CA ASP A 747 -65.84 60.01 -47.09
C ASP A 747 -66.52 58.70 -47.45
N ASN A 748 -66.87 58.56 -48.73
CA ASN A 748 -67.58 57.42 -49.31
C ASN A 748 -66.82 56.11 -49.07
N ALA A 749 -67.56 55.10 -48.61
CA ALA A 749 -66.99 53.81 -48.23
C ALA A 749 -66.25 53.08 -49.38
N SER A 750 -66.53 53.43 -50.63
CA SER A 750 -65.87 52.89 -51.84
C SER A 750 -64.47 53.43 -52.10
N TRP A 751 -64.05 54.50 -51.44
CA TRP A 751 -62.75 55.13 -51.73
C TRP A 751 -61.60 54.39 -51.04
N SER A 752 -60.48 54.22 -51.75
CA SER A 752 -59.27 53.66 -51.14
C SER A 752 -58.51 54.75 -50.38
N ALA A 753 -58.06 54.44 -49.15
CA ALA A 753 -57.39 55.38 -48.27
C ALA A 753 -56.15 54.80 -47.58
N GLY A 754 -55.56 55.59 -46.68
CA GLY A 754 -54.58 55.10 -45.73
C GLY A 754 -55.19 54.14 -44.70
N VAL A 755 -54.51 53.02 -44.43
CA VAL A 755 -54.81 52.06 -43.37
C VAL A 755 -53.80 52.24 -42.23
N LEU A 756 -54.29 52.68 -41.07
CA LEU A 756 -53.55 52.70 -39.81
C LEU A 756 -54.19 51.68 -38.87
N ALA A 757 -53.65 50.46 -38.85
CA ALA A 757 -54.23 49.34 -38.10
C ALA A 757 -53.66 49.25 -36.69
N GLY A 758 -54.54 49.03 -35.70
CA GLY A 758 -54.18 48.69 -34.34
C GLY A 758 -54.15 47.17 -34.10
N PHE A 759 -53.33 46.72 -33.16
CA PHE A 759 -53.32 45.35 -32.65
C PHE A 759 -52.97 45.32 -31.15
N ALA A 760 -53.15 44.17 -30.49
CA ALA A 760 -52.70 43.95 -29.12
C ALA A 760 -51.80 42.71 -29.02
N ALA A 761 -50.80 42.76 -28.14
CA ALA A 761 -49.98 41.63 -27.73
C ALA A 761 -50.13 41.35 -26.23
#